data_AF-A0A151X8Z7-F1
#
_entry.id   AF-A0A151X8Z7-F1
#
_cell.length_a   1.000
_cell.length_b   1.000
_cell.length_c   1.000
_cell.angle_alpha   90.00
_cell.angle_beta   90.00
_cell.angle_gamma   90.00
#
_symmetry.space_group_name_H-M   'P 1'
#
loop_
_entity.id
_entity.type
_entity.pdbx_description
1 polymer ?
#
loop_
_entity_poly.entity_id
_entity_poly.type
_entity_poly.pdbx_seq_one_letter_code
_entity_poly.pdbx_strand_id
1 'polypeptide(L)'
;MAEMKTLGWVDYLVIAIMLCISAGIGVYYRFSGGRQKTMEEYFVASRSMSIIPVAVALVVSFMSAVTLLGVSAENYTYGTQFVVINLSYLLGTPIVCYGFLPVFFKLQATSAYEYLEKRFGVRARMMASFIYWIQLLLYSGVVLYAPSLALEATTGISKTASIVIIGLVCAFYSTIGGIKAVLITDVFQGLLMFAAVFLIIGTAANDVGGLGQIWEIARQGQRLEFDSIDLDPTVRHTWWSLTLGGLCTFLSLYGVNQVQIQRMLTVKNIKASQRAMWLSWPILSLLSITTCFSGLAIYSKYHNCDPFLEKNITSPDMLMPLYVMDTVSNIPGVPGIFVAGIFSAGLSTISAAQNSLAAVTLEDYMKPLYKKWVGHEFSPTKSASMAKVLAFTFGIISIALAFLAQFLGGLLQASLTIFGVVGGPLLGVFTLGMGTESATESGAIIGALTAFSFLFWIVFGQPRPIPPKLPTTIEGCGNNIANITISTGDSSYFYLYRISYMWYSPLGFLITFMLGLVISNLSRLIFKKQNDELDTDLFFPVLARRIRYRRCMDVENEGNSSLSRNYSLNDIIHGKDDAADKICGKRKEKEKLQPYMQNDGTPSHDGGGEQTKMRPHLLVLFLFLSASSAEQRRVKSAEEKCHADHPTLLHYFSWADYTVLAMMLLVSCLIGTFYGFFSKKQETSQDFLLGGSSMGTVPTAMSLAASFITAIELLGNPAEMYGQGTQFWMTCLSFILVVPITSRLYLPVFIKLRLTSSYEYLQLRFDRNCRLLSSALYMLQMVLYTSVAVYAPALALSHVTGLNTYIAVTLVYMVCIFYASQGGMKAVIMTDTFQAAVLLGSLFLILGYGLSRESGITSVWEENAKSGRMEFFNMDPSPTVRHSFWSVVIGGTFYWATMFCSNQASIQKYLSVESISQVRIALWVSAFGMIVIYSVNFLTGMVLYSAYKDCDPLTAGYISGQDQILPLYVMNFLGGLRGMPGFFVAGIFAASLGTVASALNSLAAITCEDILRGLFQMDLPASKGAIYARWISIFFGALSFALVFIVERLGSVLQVALSFNGMVGGVTLGLFSLGMFVPWANAKGAIVGAITSLIVVLWIGLGAQIAAVNGQIQLDGKPISIAGCPCINETTIVLNQFEHNFDAEVSSIYKTSYLWYSAIGCMLTMLVGLAVSFATGAQNPADVDQDFLSPPIAAMFRIQTKPSASTNVQGIANFGLEMEDEKPRQTEVCKSPK
;
A
#
# COMPACT_ATOMS: atom_id res chain seq x y z
N MET A 1 4.09 18.12 34.49
CA MET A 1 3.54 16.96 33.78
C MET A 1 2.62 16.26 34.77
N ALA A 2 1.30 16.35 34.62
CA ALA A 2 0.40 15.58 35.47
C ALA A 2 0.58 14.09 35.14
N GLU A 3 0.73 13.22 36.14
CA GLU A 3 0.79 11.77 35.93
C GLU A 3 -0.49 11.32 35.21
N MET A 4 -0.37 10.94 33.93
CA MET A 4 -1.48 10.31 33.22
C MET A 4 -1.79 8.98 33.89
N LYS A 5 -2.99 8.85 34.46
CA LYS A 5 -3.47 7.58 35.01
C LYS A 5 -3.61 6.58 33.87
N THR A 6 -2.92 5.46 33.96
CA THR A 6 -2.95 4.37 32.97
C THR A 6 -3.95 3.27 33.37
N LEU A 7 -4.33 2.41 32.43
CA LEU A 7 -5.16 1.23 32.72
C LEU A 7 -4.55 0.34 33.81
N GLY A 8 -5.39 -0.14 34.73
CA GLY A 8 -5.01 -1.12 35.74
C GLY A 8 -5.00 -2.55 35.20
N TRP A 9 -4.40 -3.49 35.94
CA TRP A 9 -4.35 -4.90 35.53
C TRP A 9 -5.75 -5.54 35.35
N VAL A 10 -6.75 -5.08 36.10
CA VAL A 10 -8.15 -5.52 35.98
C VAL A 10 -8.73 -5.09 34.63
N ASP A 11 -8.39 -3.89 34.14
CA ASP A 11 -8.85 -3.41 32.84
C ASP A 11 -8.24 -4.23 31.70
N TYR A 12 -6.95 -4.54 31.79
CA TYR A 12 -6.29 -5.46 30.85
C TYR A 12 -6.92 -6.86 30.86
N LEU A 13 -7.32 -7.36 32.03
CA LEU A 13 -8.03 -8.63 32.16
C LEU A 13 -9.39 -8.59 31.44
N VAL A 14 -10.16 -7.50 31.60
CA VAL A 14 -11.45 -7.32 30.89
C VAL A 14 -11.25 -7.31 29.37
N ILE A 15 -10.26 -6.56 28.88
CA ILE A 15 -9.92 -6.50 27.45
C ILE A 15 -9.51 -7.90 26.94
N ALA A 16 -8.64 -8.59 27.68
CA ALA A 16 -8.20 -9.94 27.31
C ALA A 16 -9.36 -10.95 27.28
N ILE A 17 -10.27 -10.91 28.27
CA ILE A 17 -11.46 -11.76 28.29
C ILE A 17 -12.34 -11.50 27.06
N MET A 18 -12.57 -10.23 26.71
CA MET A 18 -13.36 -9.86 25.53
C MET A 18 -12.74 -10.41 24.23
N LEU A 19 -11.42 -10.29 24.06
CA LEU A 19 -10.71 -10.81 22.90
C LEU A 19 -10.77 -12.35 22.85
N CYS A 20 -10.60 -13.02 24.00
CA CYS A 20 -10.73 -14.48 24.12
C CYS A 20 -12.14 -14.97 23.79
N ILE A 21 -13.19 -14.27 24.23
CA ILE A 21 -14.59 -14.60 23.88
C ILE A 21 -14.78 -14.47 22.37
N SER A 22 -14.33 -13.38 21.76
CA SER A 22 -14.43 -13.14 20.31
C SER A 22 -13.72 -14.24 19.50
N ALA A 23 -12.48 -14.59 19.88
CA ALA A 23 -11.72 -15.66 19.26
C ALA A 23 -12.36 -17.04 19.50
N GLY A 24 -12.84 -17.29 20.72
CA GLY A 24 -13.51 -18.52 21.12
C GLY A 24 -14.78 -18.81 20.31
N ILE A 25 -15.60 -17.79 20.04
CA ILE A 25 -16.77 -17.91 19.15
C ILE A 25 -16.35 -18.33 17.74
N GLY A 26 -15.29 -17.72 17.21
CA GLY A 26 -14.72 -18.09 15.90
C GLY A 26 -14.26 -19.55 15.84
N VAL A 27 -13.51 -19.99 16.86
CA VAL A 27 -13.02 -21.38 16.98
C VAL A 27 -14.18 -22.36 17.17
N TYR A 28 -15.19 -22.02 17.97
CA TYR A 28 -16.37 -22.87 18.19
C TYR A 28 -17.11 -23.18 16.88
N TYR A 29 -17.39 -22.16 16.07
CA TYR A 29 -18.09 -22.34 14.79
C TYR A 29 -17.23 -22.97 13.67
N ARG A 30 -15.91 -23.04 13.87
CA ARG A 30 -15.01 -23.82 13.00
C ARG A 30 -15.15 -25.32 13.21
N PHE A 31 -15.39 -25.75 14.45
CA PHE A 31 -15.51 -27.15 14.85
C PHE A 31 -16.95 -27.64 14.96
N SER A 32 -17.92 -26.73 15.10
CA SER A 32 -19.36 -27.03 15.15
C SER A 32 -20.05 -26.79 13.79
N GLY A 33 -21.13 -27.51 13.50
CA GLY A 33 -22.08 -27.14 12.44
C GLY A 33 -21.68 -27.38 10.96
N GLY A 34 -20.89 -28.40 10.63
CA GLY A 34 -20.51 -28.73 9.23
C GLY A 34 -19.03 -28.50 8.88
N ARG A 35 -18.28 -27.87 9.79
CA ARG A 35 -16.85 -27.55 9.72
C ARG A 35 -16.48 -26.52 8.65
N GLN A 36 -17.41 -25.68 8.19
CA GLN A 36 -17.16 -24.61 7.21
C GLN A 36 -16.49 -25.16 5.95
N LYS A 37 -17.03 -26.25 5.41
CA LYS A 37 -16.46 -26.97 4.26
C LYS A 37 -16.95 -26.45 2.91
N THR A 38 -18.11 -25.79 2.89
CA THR A 38 -18.71 -25.25 1.67
C THR A 38 -18.74 -23.72 1.70
N MET A 39 -18.78 -23.13 0.51
CA MET A 39 -18.90 -21.67 0.32
C MET A 39 -20.21 -21.12 0.88
N GLU A 40 -21.30 -21.86 0.72
CA GLU A 40 -22.62 -21.47 1.22
C GLU A 40 -22.67 -21.42 2.75
N GLU A 41 -21.97 -22.35 3.42
CA GLU A 41 -21.81 -22.36 4.87
C GLU A 41 -20.95 -21.17 5.33
N TYR A 42 -19.83 -20.92 4.63
CA TYR A 42 -18.83 -19.90 5.01
C TYR A 42 -19.31 -18.46 4.76
N PHE A 43 -19.92 -18.18 3.59
CA PHE A 43 -20.28 -16.81 3.18
C PHE A 43 -21.75 -16.46 3.35
N VAL A 44 -22.67 -17.43 3.40
CA VAL A 44 -24.13 -17.19 3.44
C VAL A 44 -24.79 -17.89 4.64
N ALA A 45 -24.00 -18.51 5.51
CA ALA A 45 -24.49 -19.23 6.69
C ALA A 45 -25.55 -20.31 6.38
N SER A 46 -25.57 -20.88 5.18
CA SER A 46 -26.65 -21.80 4.73
C SER A 46 -28.06 -21.23 4.96
N ARG A 47 -28.18 -19.90 4.97
CA ARG A 47 -29.41 -19.15 5.20
C ARG A 47 -30.11 -19.45 6.54
N SER A 48 -29.38 -19.95 7.53
CA SER A 48 -29.98 -20.44 8.77
C SER A 48 -30.04 -19.40 9.90
N MET A 49 -29.65 -18.14 9.65
CA MET A 49 -29.56 -17.14 10.70
C MET A 49 -30.92 -16.63 11.16
N SER A 50 -31.02 -16.31 12.45
CA SER A 50 -32.21 -15.70 13.05
C SER A 50 -32.22 -14.18 12.85
N ILE A 51 -33.38 -13.56 13.07
CA ILE A 51 -33.63 -12.14 12.75
C ILE A 51 -32.78 -11.20 13.62
N ILE A 52 -32.66 -11.48 14.93
CA ILE A 52 -32.00 -10.59 15.89
C ILE A 52 -30.50 -10.47 15.63
N PRO A 53 -29.72 -11.57 15.51
CA PRO A 53 -28.30 -11.46 15.20
C PRO A 53 -28.04 -10.69 13.94
N VAL A 54 -28.83 -10.94 12.89
CA VAL A 54 -28.71 -10.20 11.61
C VAL A 54 -29.04 -8.72 11.81
N ALA A 55 -30.11 -8.36 12.52
CA ALA A 55 -30.46 -6.96 12.76
C ALA A 55 -29.36 -6.18 13.49
N VAL A 56 -28.78 -6.75 14.56
CA VAL A 56 -27.67 -6.13 15.30
C VAL A 56 -26.42 -6.05 14.43
N ALA A 57 -26.11 -7.12 13.72
CA ALA A 57 -25.04 -7.19 12.73
C ALA A 57 -25.13 -6.11 11.65
N LEU A 58 -26.32 -5.81 11.12
CA LEU A 58 -26.52 -4.76 10.10
C LEU A 58 -26.12 -3.38 10.65
N VAL A 59 -26.33 -3.14 11.94
CA VAL A 59 -25.96 -1.88 12.62
C VAL A 59 -24.45 -1.84 12.90
N VAL A 60 -23.94 -2.85 13.60
CA VAL A 60 -22.57 -2.89 14.14
C VAL A 60 -21.50 -3.07 13.05
N SER A 61 -21.89 -3.41 11.81
CA SER A 61 -20.96 -3.48 10.67
C SER A 61 -20.38 -2.13 10.26
N PHE A 62 -21.16 -1.05 10.33
CA PHE A 62 -20.71 0.30 9.93
C PHE A 62 -20.73 1.31 11.08
N MET A 63 -21.37 0.96 12.20
CA MET A 63 -21.19 1.64 13.47
C MET A 63 -19.85 1.18 14.09
N SER A 64 -18.77 1.68 13.52
CA SER A 64 -17.40 1.29 13.87
C SER A 64 -16.84 2.14 15.01
N ALA A 65 -15.59 1.86 15.41
CA ALA A 65 -14.85 2.73 16.32
C ALA A 65 -14.75 4.19 15.81
N VAL A 66 -14.80 4.39 14.48
CA VAL A 66 -14.87 5.72 13.87
C VAL A 66 -16.16 6.44 14.27
N THR A 67 -17.29 5.74 14.33
CA THR A 67 -18.55 6.37 14.74
C THR A 67 -18.51 6.74 16.20
N LEU A 68 -18.04 5.83 17.06
CA LEU A 68 -18.02 6.05 18.51
C LEU A 68 -17.13 7.24 18.89
N LEU A 69 -15.91 7.31 18.34
CA LEU A 69 -14.96 8.37 18.62
C LEU A 69 -15.28 9.65 17.84
N GLY A 70 -15.53 9.49 16.53
CA GLY A 70 -15.68 10.60 15.61
C GLY A 70 -17.00 11.37 15.75
N VAL A 71 -18.13 10.69 15.99
CA VAL A 71 -19.42 11.41 16.19
C VAL A 71 -19.41 12.18 17.51
N SER A 72 -18.82 11.62 18.56
CA SER A 72 -18.69 12.33 19.84
C SER A 72 -17.77 13.54 19.73
N ALA A 73 -16.63 13.41 19.03
CA ALA A 73 -15.74 14.53 18.74
C ALA A 73 -16.40 15.60 17.85
N GLU A 74 -17.20 15.19 16.86
CA GLU A 74 -17.97 16.09 16.00
C GLU A 74 -18.97 16.91 16.82
N ASN A 75 -19.73 16.29 17.72
CA ASN A 75 -20.70 16.98 18.58
C ASN A 75 -20.03 17.91 19.60
N TYR A 76 -18.85 17.54 20.12
CA TYR A 76 -18.06 18.40 20.99
C TYR A 76 -17.57 19.67 20.27
N THR A 77 -17.08 19.52 19.03
CA THR A 77 -16.38 20.58 18.29
C THR A 77 -17.32 21.49 17.47
N TYR A 78 -18.36 20.90 16.87
CA TYR A 78 -19.24 21.55 15.88
C TYR A 78 -20.73 21.55 16.29
N GLY A 79 -21.12 20.83 17.34
CA GLY A 79 -22.50 20.84 17.88
C GLY A 79 -23.40 19.71 17.36
N THR A 80 -24.69 19.79 17.72
CA THR A 80 -25.67 18.69 17.56
C THR A 80 -26.25 18.50 16.16
N GLN A 81 -25.81 19.27 15.17
CA GLN A 81 -26.37 19.29 13.82
C GLN A 81 -26.39 17.88 13.19
N PHE A 82 -25.36 17.07 13.43
CA PHE A 82 -25.21 15.72 12.88
C PHE A 82 -26.37 14.76 13.22
N VAL A 83 -27.11 15.00 14.32
CA VAL A 83 -28.26 14.16 14.74
C VAL A 83 -29.33 14.05 13.65
N VAL A 84 -29.46 15.06 12.79
CA VAL A 84 -30.44 15.10 11.68
C VAL A 84 -30.27 13.92 10.71
N ILE A 85 -29.07 13.31 10.63
CA ILE A 85 -28.80 12.15 9.77
C ILE A 85 -29.72 10.94 10.07
N ASN A 86 -30.28 10.85 11.28
CA ASN A 86 -31.23 9.79 11.65
C ASN A 86 -32.52 9.83 10.81
N LEU A 87 -32.91 11.01 10.32
CA LEU A 87 -34.05 11.13 9.40
C LEU A 87 -33.77 10.44 8.06
N SER A 88 -32.53 10.49 7.58
CA SER A 88 -32.10 9.75 6.39
C SER A 88 -32.20 8.25 6.57
N TYR A 89 -31.87 7.73 7.76
CA TYR A 89 -31.99 6.30 8.06
C TYR A 89 -33.46 5.85 8.02
N LEU A 90 -34.36 6.67 8.56
CA LEU A 90 -35.80 6.42 8.50
C LEU A 90 -36.32 6.40 7.06
N LEU A 91 -35.93 7.39 6.23
CA LEU A 91 -36.36 7.48 4.83
C LEU A 91 -35.73 6.40 3.93
N GLY A 92 -34.48 6.02 4.19
CA GLY A 92 -33.75 5.03 3.39
C GLY A 92 -34.18 3.59 3.65
N THR A 93 -34.58 3.25 4.88
CA THR A 93 -35.01 1.90 5.28
C THR A 93 -36.11 1.31 4.38
N PRO A 94 -37.25 1.99 4.10
CA PRO A 94 -38.28 1.45 3.21
C PRO A 94 -37.79 1.26 1.77
N ILE A 95 -36.92 2.15 1.26
CA ILE A 95 -36.35 2.05 -0.10
C ILE A 95 -35.47 0.80 -0.22
N VAL A 96 -34.65 0.49 0.79
CA VAL A 96 -33.85 -0.74 0.83
C VAL A 96 -34.76 -1.97 0.95
N CYS A 97 -35.70 -1.98 1.90
CA CYS A 97 -36.58 -3.12 2.20
C CYS A 97 -37.47 -3.55 1.03
N TYR A 98 -38.02 -2.59 0.29
CA TYR A 98 -39.02 -2.85 -0.75
C TYR A 98 -38.51 -2.60 -2.18
N GLY A 99 -37.39 -1.89 -2.33
CA GLY A 99 -36.74 -1.64 -3.62
C GLY A 99 -35.59 -2.61 -3.90
N PHE A 100 -34.45 -2.42 -3.24
CA PHE A 100 -33.20 -3.15 -3.51
C PHE A 100 -33.23 -4.61 -3.02
N LEU A 101 -33.67 -4.84 -1.78
CA LEU A 101 -33.61 -6.15 -1.14
C LEU A 101 -34.36 -7.26 -1.91
N PRO A 102 -35.59 -7.05 -2.44
CA PRO A 102 -36.28 -8.09 -3.21
C PRO A 102 -35.52 -8.57 -4.44
N VAL A 103 -34.78 -7.68 -5.11
CA VAL A 103 -33.99 -8.02 -6.31
C VAL A 103 -32.84 -8.96 -5.94
N PHE A 104 -32.05 -8.58 -4.92
CA PHE A 104 -30.94 -9.43 -4.44
C PHE A 104 -31.42 -10.75 -3.83
N PHE A 105 -32.55 -10.74 -3.10
CA PHE A 105 -33.09 -11.95 -2.47
C PHE A 105 -33.61 -12.96 -3.50
N LYS A 106 -34.13 -12.50 -4.65
CA LYS A 106 -34.49 -13.37 -5.78
C LYS A 106 -33.26 -13.90 -6.51
N LEU A 107 -32.24 -13.06 -6.69
CA LEU A 107 -31.02 -13.42 -7.41
C LEU A 107 -30.21 -14.48 -6.66
N GLN A 108 -30.15 -14.41 -5.33
CA GLN A 108 -29.44 -15.35 -4.46
C GLN A 108 -27.95 -15.54 -4.78
N ALA A 109 -27.35 -14.55 -5.43
CA ALA A 109 -25.92 -14.50 -5.73
C ALA A 109 -25.09 -14.32 -4.45
N THR A 110 -23.86 -14.82 -4.47
CA THR A 110 -22.92 -14.61 -3.37
C THR A 110 -22.30 -13.22 -3.46
N SER A 111 -22.01 -12.73 -4.68
CA SER A 111 -21.62 -11.35 -4.93
C SER A 111 -22.81 -10.52 -5.42
N ALA A 112 -23.03 -9.34 -4.82
CA ALA A 112 -24.01 -8.37 -5.28
C ALA A 112 -23.74 -7.90 -6.72
N TYR A 113 -22.48 -7.92 -7.17
CA TYR A 113 -22.08 -7.45 -8.49
C TYR A 113 -22.44 -8.42 -9.62
N GLU A 114 -22.79 -9.68 -9.31
CA GLU A 114 -23.40 -10.62 -10.28
C GLU A 114 -24.69 -10.06 -10.89
N TYR A 115 -25.42 -9.22 -10.13
CA TYR A 115 -26.57 -8.49 -10.66
C TYR A 115 -26.20 -7.65 -11.89
N LEU A 116 -25.07 -6.95 -11.85
CA LEU A 116 -24.64 -6.07 -12.95
C LEU A 116 -24.21 -6.86 -14.18
N GLU A 117 -23.69 -8.07 -14.01
CA GLU A 117 -23.43 -8.97 -15.14
C GLU A 117 -24.71 -9.40 -15.82
N LYS A 118 -25.72 -9.84 -15.04
CA LYS A 118 -27.01 -10.23 -15.61
C LYS A 118 -27.76 -9.05 -16.22
N ARG A 119 -27.59 -7.84 -15.69
CA ARG A 119 -28.29 -6.64 -16.17
C ARG A 119 -27.60 -5.96 -17.34
N PHE A 120 -26.28 -5.89 -17.36
CA PHE A 120 -25.51 -5.13 -18.34
C PHE A 120 -24.47 -5.99 -19.05
N GLY A 121 -23.64 -6.69 -18.28
CA GLY A 121 -22.58 -7.53 -18.80
C GLY A 121 -21.36 -7.60 -17.87
N VAL A 122 -20.42 -8.46 -18.24
CA VAL A 122 -19.23 -8.76 -17.42
C VAL A 122 -18.38 -7.51 -17.19
N ARG A 123 -18.32 -6.55 -18.13
CA ARG A 123 -17.46 -5.37 -17.97
C ARG A 123 -17.98 -4.46 -16.86
N ALA A 124 -19.31 -4.30 -16.77
CA ALA A 124 -19.94 -3.55 -15.70
C ALA A 124 -19.71 -4.21 -14.33
N ARG A 125 -19.82 -5.55 -14.24
CA ARG A 125 -19.50 -6.31 -13.02
C ARG A 125 -18.06 -6.07 -12.57
N MET A 126 -17.10 -6.24 -13.48
CA MET A 126 -15.66 -6.11 -13.16
C MET A 126 -15.28 -4.69 -12.72
N MET A 127 -15.85 -3.66 -13.36
CA MET A 127 -15.63 -2.27 -12.97
C MET A 127 -16.21 -1.98 -11.57
N ALA A 128 -17.48 -2.31 -11.34
CA ALA A 128 -18.15 -1.99 -10.08
C ALA A 128 -17.54 -2.74 -8.89
N SER A 129 -17.25 -4.03 -9.06
CA SER A 129 -16.58 -4.84 -8.03
C SER A 129 -15.16 -4.34 -7.73
N PHE A 130 -14.41 -3.86 -8.72
CA PHE A 130 -13.05 -3.35 -8.51
C PHE A 130 -13.05 -2.06 -7.70
N ILE A 131 -13.94 -1.16 -8.06
CA ILE A 131 -14.05 0.13 -7.39
C ILE A 131 -14.55 -0.04 -5.95
N TYR A 132 -15.51 -0.94 -5.74
CA TYR A 132 -15.92 -1.34 -4.40
C TYR A 132 -14.77 -1.96 -3.59
N TRP A 133 -13.99 -2.85 -4.22
CA TRP A 133 -12.85 -3.50 -3.58
C TRP A 133 -11.85 -2.47 -3.04
N ILE A 134 -11.53 -1.43 -3.83
CA ILE A 134 -10.67 -0.31 -3.39
C ILE A 134 -11.30 0.44 -2.21
N GLN A 135 -12.57 0.81 -2.33
CA GLN A 135 -13.30 1.55 -1.29
C GLN A 135 -13.25 0.83 0.06
N LEU A 136 -13.59 -0.46 0.07
CA LEU A 136 -13.67 -1.23 1.30
C LEU A 136 -12.28 -1.49 1.90
N LEU A 137 -11.24 -1.64 1.07
CA LEU A 137 -9.84 -1.71 1.53
C LEU A 137 -9.41 -0.43 2.24
N LEU A 138 -9.62 0.74 1.62
CA LEU A 138 -9.27 2.02 2.23
C LEU A 138 -10.02 2.25 3.54
N TYR A 139 -11.34 1.99 3.56
CA TYR A 139 -12.14 2.10 4.77
C TYR A 139 -11.66 1.17 5.88
N SER A 140 -11.28 -0.08 5.56
CA SER A 140 -10.79 -1.04 6.56
C SER A 140 -9.53 -0.57 7.29
N GLY A 141 -8.65 0.19 6.61
CA GLY A 141 -7.48 0.82 7.24
C GLY A 141 -7.87 1.92 8.23
N VAL A 142 -8.80 2.81 7.84
CA VAL A 142 -9.29 3.90 8.72
C VAL A 142 -9.96 3.35 9.97
N VAL A 143 -10.75 2.29 9.81
CA VAL A 143 -11.44 1.64 10.93
C VAL A 143 -10.46 1.01 11.91
N LEU A 144 -9.37 0.37 11.43
CA LEU A 144 -8.37 -0.26 12.30
C LEU A 144 -7.52 0.78 13.04
N TYR A 145 -7.35 1.97 12.48
CA TYR A 145 -6.65 3.07 13.13
C TYR A 145 -7.41 3.66 14.32
N ALA A 146 -8.75 3.75 14.26
CA ALA A 146 -9.56 4.37 15.32
C ALA A 146 -9.38 3.73 16.72
N PRO A 147 -9.46 2.39 16.91
CA PRO A 147 -9.19 1.73 18.19
C PRO A 147 -7.76 1.93 18.70
N SER A 148 -6.79 2.09 17.78
CA SER A 148 -5.38 2.29 18.16
C SER A 148 -5.14 3.62 18.85
N LEU A 149 -5.88 4.67 18.46
CA LEU A 149 -5.86 5.98 19.11
C LEU A 149 -6.42 5.92 20.54
N ALA A 150 -7.51 5.18 20.73
CA ALA A 150 -8.08 4.98 22.05
C ALA A 150 -7.14 4.19 22.97
N LEU A 151 -6.43 3.19 22.43
CA LEU A 151 -5.47 2.42 23.21
C LEU A 151 -4.22 3.26 23.57
N GLU A 152 -3.71 4.06 22.63
CA GLU A 152 -2.59 4.99 22.89
C GLU A 152 -2.93 5.95 24.05
N ALA A 153 -4.10 6.58 24.00
CA ALA A 153 -4.54 7.53 25.01
C ALA A 153 -4.81 6.91 26.39
N THR A 154 -5.09 5.60 26.48
CA THR A 154 -5.44 4.92 27.74
C THR A 154 -4.31 4.10 28.36
N THR A 155 -3.35 3.63 27.54
CA THR A 155 -2.29 2.70 27.98
C THR A 155 -0.87 3.22 27.77
N GLY A 156 -0.67 4.22 26.91
CA GLY A 156 0.67 4.64 26.47
C GLY A 156 1.37 3.63 25.54
N ILE A 157 0.70 2.53 25.14
CA ILE A 157 1.23 1.58 24.16
C ILE A 157 1.31 2.28 22.80
N SER A 158 2.45 2.11 22.11
CA SER A 158 2.65 2.70 20.78
C SER A 158 1.51 2.34 19.82
N LYS A 159 1.03 3.31 19.03
CA LYS A 159 0.03 3.10 17.97
C LYS A 159 0.31 1.88 17.11
N THR A 160 1.58 1.68 16.74
CA THR A 160 2.06 0.57 15.93
C THR A 160 1.75 -0.79 16.55
N ALA A 161 2.07 -0.98 17.84
CA ALA A 161 1.78 -2.22 18.53
C ALA A 161 0.26 -2.46 18.64
N SER A 162 -0.50 -1.41 18.93
CA SER A 162 -1.97 -1.45 19.03
C SER A 162 -2.63 -1.89 17.71
N ILE A 163 -2.23 -1.30 16.58
CA ILE A 163 -2.75 -1.66 15.24
C ILE A 163 -2.46 -3.13 14.92
N VAL A 164 -1.23 -3.59 15.16
CA VAL A 164 -0.80 -4.96 14.85
C VAL A 164 -1.55 -5.99 15.70
N ILE A 165 -1.65 -5.78 17.02
CA ILE A 165 -2.34 -6.70 17.92
C ILE A 165 -3.82 -6.83 17.55
N ILE A 166 -4.52 -5.70 17.39
CA ILE A 166 -5.96 -5.67 17.08
C ILE A 166 -6.21 -6.29 15.70
N GLY A 167 -5.40 -5.92 14.70
CA GLY A 167 -5.56 -6.41 13.34
C GLY A 167 -5.30 -7.92 13.23
N LEU A 168 -4.28 -8.45 13.90
CA LEU A 168 -3.96 -9.88 13.88
C LEU A 168 -5.04 -10.72 14.56
N VAL A 169 -5.54 -10.28 15.72
CA VAL A 169 -6.64 -10.97 16.41
C VAL A 169 -7.89 -10.99 15.51
N CYS A 170 -8.22 -9.85 14.89
CA CYS A 170 -9.34 -9.75 13.97
C CYS A 170 -9.22 -10.70 12.78
N ALA A 171 -8.07 -10.66 12.09
CA ALA A 171 -7.79 -11.51 10.93
C ALA A 171 -7.85 -13.01 11.29
N PHE A 172 -7.45 -13.38 12.51
CA PHE A 172 -7.46 -14.76 12.96
C PHE A 172 -8.87 -15.33 13.13
N TYR A 173 -9.73 -14.71 13.95
CA TYR A 173 -11.03 -15.29 14.25
C TYR A 173 -12.02 -15.16 13.08
N SER A 174 -11.91 -14.10 12.27
CA SER A 174 -12.76 -13.87 11.10
C SER A 174 -12.54 -14.94 10.02
N THR A 175 -11.26 -15.26 9.75
CA THR A 175 -10.83 -16.26 8.77
C THR A 175 -11.30 -17.67 9.16
N ILE A 176 -11.28 -17.97 10.45
CA ILE A 176 -11.56 -19.32 10.95
C ILE A 176 -13.07 -19.58 11.03
N GLY A 177 -13.86 -18.59 11.49
CA GLY A 177 -15.26 -18.77 11.86
C GLY A 177 -16.28 -18.58 10.73
N GLY A 178 -15.95 -17.83 9.67
CA GLY A 178 -16.89 -17.48 8.59
C GLY A 178 -18.05 -16.59 9.06
N ILE A 179 -19.02 -16.31 8.18
CA ILE A 179 -20.06 -15.31 8.44
C ILE A 179 -20.97 -15.67 9.63
N LYS A 180 -21.19 -16.97 9.93
CA LYS A 180 -21.97 -17.39 11.11
C LYS A 180 -21.32 -16.92 12.41
N ALA A 181 -20.02 -17.12 12.53
CA ALA A 181 -19.28 -16.68 13.71
C ALA A 181 -19.28 -15.15 13.81
N VAL A 182 -19.01 -14.47 12.68
CA VAL A 182 -18.98 -13.01 12.59
C VAL A 182 -20.31 -12.40 13.07
N LEU A 183 -21.45 -12.93 12.63
CA LEU A 183 -22.77 -12.42 13.05
C LEU A 183 -23.04 -12.59 14.55
N ILE A 184 -22.52 -13.66 15.18
CA ILE A 184 -22.69 -13.88 16.62
C ILE A 184 -21.70 -13.05 17.44
N THR A 185 -20.46 -12.92 16.99
CA THR A 185 -19.49 -11.99 17.61
C THR A 185 -20.01 -10.56 17.56
N ASP A 186 -20.66 -10.15 16.46
CA ASP A 186 -21.23 -8.82 16.31
C ASP A 186 -22.34 -8.51 17.32
N VAL A 187 -23.12 -9.52 17.73
CA VAL A 187 -24.13 -9.33 18.79
C VAL A 187 -23.46 -9.02 20.13
N PHE A 188 -22.46 -9.82 20.49
CA PHE A 188 -21.69 -9.62 21.71
C PHE A 188 -20.95 -8.26 21.71
N GLN A 189 -20.28 -7.95 20.59
CA GLN A 189 -19.55 -6.70 20.38
C GLN A 189 -20.50 -5.49 20.39
N GLY A 190 -21.67 -5.60 19.78
CA GLY A 190 -22.70 -4.55 19.81
C GLY A 190 -23.18 -4.22 21.22
N LEU A 191 -23.35 -5.22 22.09
CA LEU A 191 -23.73 -4.99 23.49
C LEU A 191 -22.65 -4.21 24.25
N LEU A 192 -21.37 -4.53 24.02
CA LEU A 192 -20.24 -3.82 24.63
C LEU A 192 -20.14 -2.37 24.14
N MET A 193 -20.47 -2.11 22.88
CA MET A 193 -20.52 -0.74 22.35
C MET A 193 -21.58 0.11 23.07
N PHE A 194 -22.80 -0.42 23.23
CA PHE A 194 -23.85 0.28 24.00
C PHE A 194 -23.42 0.49 25.46
N ALA A 195 -22.84 -0.52 26.09
CA ALA A 195 -22.33 -0.41 27.45
C ALA A 195 -21.29 0.72 27.58
N ALA A 196 -20.34 0.83 26.65
CA ALA A 196 -19.33 1.89 26.64
C ALA A 196 -19.96 3.29 26.54
N VAL A 197 -20.92 3.51 25.64
CA VAL A 197 -21.58 4.82 25.47
C VAL A 197 -22.42 5.18 26.70
N PHE A 198 -23.23 4.24 27.21
CA PHE A 198 -24.06 4.49 28.39
C PHE A 198 -23.23 4.75 29.65
N LEU A 199 -22.06 4.12 29.78
CA LEU A 199 -21.15 4.36 30.88
C LEU A 199 -20.66 5.81 30.91
N ILE A 200 -20.29 6.36 29.76
CA ILE A 200 -19.83 7.76 29.65
C ILE A 200 -20.95 8.73 30.00
N ILE A 201 -22.15 8.48 29.47
CA ILE A 201 -23.33 9.32 29.76
C ILE A 201 -23.69 9.27 31.25
N GLY A 202 -23.70 8.07 31.84
CA GLY A 202 -24.04 7.88 33.26
C GLY A 202 -23.02 8.52 34.20
N THR A 203 -21.74 8.41 33.89
CA THR A 203 -20.66 9.01 34.70
C THR A 203 -20.66 10.53 34.59
N ALA A 204 -20.82 11.08 33.38
CA ALA A 204 -20.98 12.53 33.21
C ALA A 204 -22.21 13.08 33.93
N ALA A 205 -23.34 12.35 33.87
CA ALA A 205 -24.56 12.75 34.57
C ALA A 205 -24.35 12.75 36.09
N ASN A 206 -23.59 11.80 36.63
CA ASN A 206 -23.28 11.76 38.05
C ASN A 206 -22.35 12.93 38.47
N ASP A 207 -21.34 13.24 37.67
CA ASP A 207 -20.36 14.29 37.98
C ASP A 207 -20.97 15.70 37.95
N VAL A 208 -21.88 15.95 37.01
CA VAL A 208 -22.45 17.27 36.75
C VAL A 208 -23.78 17.49 37.48
N GLY A 209 -24.37 16.44 38.08
CA GLY A 209 -25.62 16.53 38.86
C GLY A 209 -26.91 16.25 38.08
N GLY A 210 -26.80 15.60 36.92
CA GLY A 210 -27.93 15.06 36.15
C GLY A 210 -27.85 15.35 34.65
N LEU A 211 -28.66 14.63 33.86
CA LEU A 211 -28.74 14.82 32.40
C LEU A 211 -29.23 16.23 32.00
N GLY A 212 -30.10 16.83 32.82
CA GLY A 212 -30.61 18.19 32.58
C GLY A 212 -29.51 19.26 32.66
N GLN A 213 -28.53 19.07 33.54
CA GLN A 213 -27.43 20.03 33.70
C GLN A 213 -26.44 19.93 32.52
N ILE A 214 -26.18 18.72 32.00
CA ILE A 214 -25.40 18.54 30.76
C ILE A 214 -26.04 19.31 29.60
N TRP A 215 -27.36 19.20 29.46
CA TRP A 215 -28.12 19.89 28.43
C TRP A 215 -28.01 21.42 28.58
N GLU A 216 -28.11 21.92 29.81
CA GLU A 216 -28.02 23.34 30.11
C GLU A 216 -26.62 23.91 29.80
N ILE A 217 -25.55 23.20 30.16
CA ILE A 217 -24.17 23.60 29.83
C ILE A 217 -23.95 23.60 28.31
N ALA A 218 -24.46 22.58 27.60
CA ALA A 218 -24.40 22.53 26.15
C ALA A 218 -25.17 23.70 25.48
N ARG A 219 -26.31 24.10 26.07
CA ARG A 219 -27.09 25.26 25.63
C ARG A 219 -26.32 26.56 25.79
N GLN A 220 -25.71 26.78 26.95
CA GLN A 220 -24.89 27.96 27.23
C GLN A 220 -23.65 28.03 26.32
N GLY A 221 -23.06 26.87 26.02
CA GLY A 221 -21.99 26.75 25.04
C GLY A 221 -22.43 26.92 23.58
N GLN A 222 -23.70 27.12 23.23
CA GLN A 222 -24.14 27.16 21.82
C GLN A 222 -23.87 25.86 21.03
N ARG A 223 -23.81 24.69 21.70
CA ARG A 223 -23.61 23.39 21.03
C ARG A 223 -24.94 22.76 20.57
N LEU A 224 -26.06 23.24 21.10
CA LEU A 224 -27.41 22.80 20.73
C LEU A 224 -27.89 23.58 19.50
N GLU A 225 -27.53 23.10 18.32
CA GLU A 225 -28.00 23.64 17.05
C GLU A 225 -28.61 22.52 16.21
N PHE A 226 -29.93 22.58 16.02
CA PHE A 226 -30.69 21.62 15.20
C PHE A 226 -31.23 22.25 13.91
N ASP A 227 -31.34 23.58 13.88
CA ASP A 227 -32.07 24.35 12.86
C ASP A 227 -31.13 25.03 11.83
N SER A 228 -30.04 24.36 11.45
CA SER A 228 -29.14 24.84 10.38
C SER A 228 -29.76 24.58 8.99
N ILE A 229 -30.73 25.41 8.61
CA ILE A 229 -31.48 25.31 7.35
C ILE A 229 -30.84 26.26 6.32
N ASP A 230 -29.62 25.97 5.90
CA ASP A 230 -28.96 26.66 4.79
C ASP A 230 -28.87 25.74 3.56
N LEU A 231 -29.13 26.31 2.38
CA LEU A 231 -29.03 25.64 1.08
C LEU A 231 -27.61 25.68 0.51
N ASP A 232 -26.68 26.43 1.12
CA ASP A 232 -25.30 26.49 0.68
C ASP A 232 -24.60 25.12 0.84
N PRO A 233 -24.16 24.47 -0.26
CA PRO A 233 -23.48 23.17 -0.22
C PRO A 233 -22.07 23.25 0.36
N THR A 234 -21.53 24.45 0.61
CA THR A 234 -20.21 24.65 1.20
C THR A 234 -20.20 24.62 2.73
N VAL A 235 -21.38 24.72 3.36
CA VAL A 235 -21.52 24.59 4.81
C VAL A 235 -21.35 23.12 5.21
N ARG A 236 -20.58 22.86 6.27
CA ARG A 236 -20.18 21.51 6.72
C ARG A 236 -21.39 20.60 6.94
N HIS A 237 -22.36 21.04 7.75
CA HIS A 237 -23.58 20.32 8.05
C HIS A 237 -24.78 21.25 8.03
N THR A 238 -25.67 21.00 7.08
CA THR A 238 -27.00 21.60 7.00
C THR A 238 -28.06 20.52 7.00
N TRP A 239 -29.31 20.90 7.28
CA TRP A 239 -30.46 20.03 7.21
C TRP A 239 -30.54 19.28 5.86
N TRP A 240 -30.27 19.97 4.75
CA TRP A 240 -30.28 19.38 3.40
C TRP A 240 -29.11 18.44 3.16
N SER A 241 -27.89 18.83 3.56
CA SER A 241 -26.70 17.99 3.39
C SER A 241 -26.84 16.67 4.16
N LEU A 242 -27.39 16.72 5.38
CA LEU A 242 -27.55 15.55 6.23
C LEU A 242 -28.73 14.69 5.78
N THR A 243 -29.87 15.28 5.41
CA THR A 243 -31.02 14.52 4.93
C THR A 243 -30.78 13.87 3.57
N LEU A 244 -30.43 14.64 2.54
CA LEU A 244 -30.22 14.13 1.17
C LEU A 244 -28.88 13.42 1.01
N GLY A 245 -27.80 14.01 1.53
CA GLY A 245 -26.47 13.41 1.52
C GLY A 245 -26.41 12.16 2.38
N GLY A 246 -26.99 12.21 3.59
CA GLY A 246 -27.14 11.05 4.44
C GLY A 246 -28.03 9.97 3.82
N LEU A 247 -29.09 10.33 3.08
CA LEU A 247 -29.94 9.36 2.40
C LEU A 247 -29.18 8.62 1.31
N CYS A 248 -28.46 9.33 0.43
CA CYS A 248 -27.64 8.70 -0.61
C CYS A 248 -26.53 7.83 -0.01
N THR A 249 -25.88 8.31 1.06
CA THR A 249 -24.86 7.56 1.78
C THR A 249 -25.45 6.29 2.40
N PHE A 250 -26.61 6.38 3.05
CA PHE A 250 -27.29 5.24 3.64
C PHE A 250 -27.73 4.22 2.59
N LEU A 251 -28.32 4.66 1.48
CA LEU A 251 -28.68 3.79 0.36
C LEU A 251 -27.45 3.12 -0.27
N SER A 252 -26.34 3.84 -0.37
CA SER A 252 -25.07 3.25 -0.81
C SER A 252 -24.59 2.15 0.15
N LEU A 253 -24.71 2.37 1.47
CA LEU A 253 -24.23 1.43 2.49
C LEU A 253 -25.14 0.21 2.66
N TYR A 254 -26.46 0.39 2.66
CA TYR A 254 -27.42 -0.68 2.95
C TYR A 254 -28.06 -1.28 1.70
N GLY A 255 -28.15 -0.52 0.61
CA GLY A 255 -28.83 -0.94 -0.62
C GLY A 255 -27.94 -1.68 -1.61
N VAL A 256 -26.67 -1.28 -1.76
CA VAL A 256 -25.78 -1.77 -2.84
C VAL A 256 -24.42 -2.30 -2.36
N ASN A 257 -24.09 -2.11 -1.07
CA ASN A 257 -22.82 -2.57 -0.51
C ASN A 257 -22.85 -4.08 -0.25
N GLN A 258 -21.79 -4.78 -0.67
CA GLN A 258 -21.67 -6.22 -0.46
C GLN A 258 -21.81 -6.63 1.01
N VAL A 259 -21.26 -5.88 1.98
CA VAL A 259 -21.32 -6.24 3.41
C VAL A 259 -22.75 -6.42 3.89
N GLN A 260 -23.64 -5.47 3.56
CA GLN A 260 -25.01 -5.47 4.04
C GLN A 260 -25.88 -6.44 3.24
N ILE A 261 -25.69 -6.49 1.92
CA ILE A 261 -26.41 -7.44 1.06
C ILE A 261 -26.14 -8.87 1.51
N GLN A 262 -24.87 -9.21 1.73
CA GLN A 262 -24.47 -10.55 2.16
C GLN A 262 -25.14 -10.95 3.48
N ARG A 263 -25.21 -10.03 4.46
CA ARG A 263 -25.87 -10.26 5.76
C ARG A 263 -27.38 -10.46 5.61
N MET A 264 -28.04 -9.64 4.80
CA MET A 264 -29.47 -9.77 4.49
C MET A 264 -29.81 -11.10 3.79
N LEU A 265 -28.86 -11.70 3.06
CA LEU A 265 -29.06 -13.00 2.40
C LEU A 265 -28.79 -14.21 3.31
N THR A 266 -28.35 -14.01 4.57
CA THR A 266 -28.11 -15.11 5.53
C THR A 266 -29.36 -15.65 6.21
N VAL A 267 -30.54 -15.07 5.96
CA VAL A 267 -31.83 -15.52 6.50
C VAL A 267 -32.62 -16.31 5.47
N LYS A 268 -33.51 -17.20 5.96
CA LYS A 268 -34.28 -18.12 5.09
C LYS A 268 -35.25 -17.43 4.13
N ASN A 269 -35.91 -16.36 4.59
CA ASN A 269 -37.07 -15.78 3.92
C ASN A 269 -36.92 -14.26 3.75
N ILE A 270 -37.42 -13.71 2.65
CA ILE A 270 -37.41 -12.27 2.38
C ILE A 270 -38.11 -11.46 3.48
N LYS A 271 -39.26 -11.94 3.98
CA LYS A 271 -39.98 -11.28 5.09
C LYS A 271 -39.16 -11.25 6.38
N ALA A 272 -38.33 -12.27 6.62
CA ALA A 272 -37.42 -12.28 7.77
C ALA A 272 -36.30 -11.25 7.59
N SER A 273 -35.77 -11.11 6.37
CA SER A 273 -34.76 -10.08 6.05
C SER A 273 -35.33 -8.67 6.17
N GLN A 274 -36.55 -8.45 5.70
CA GLN A 274 -37.24 -7.16 5.84
C GLN A 274 -37.49 -6.80 7.31
N ARG A 275 -37.91 -7.78 8.13
CA ARG A 275 -38.04 -7.58 9.58
C ARG A 275 -36.69 -7.28 10.25
N ALA A 276 -35.61 -7.94 9.84
CA ALA A 276 -34.27 -7.67 10.37
C ALA A 276 -33.81 -6.24 10.03
N MET A 277 -34.06 -5.78 8.79
CA MET A 277 -33.75 -4.43 8.35
C MET A 277 -34.60 -3.39 9.11
N TRP A 278 -35.91 -3.61 9.28
CA TRP A 278 -36.76 -2.73 10.10
C TRP A 278 -36.35 -2.69 11.57
N LEU A 279 -35.88 -3.81 12.13
CA LEU A 279 -35.35 -3.86 13.49
C LEU A 279 -33.99 -3.15 13.62
N SER A 280 -33.20 -3.08 12.55
CA SER A 280 -31.91 -2.39 12.56
C SER A 280 -32.04 -0.87 12.70
N TRP A 281 -33.08 -0.25 12.14
CA TRP A 281 -33.29 1.21 12.20
C TRP A 281 -33.41 1.79 13.62
N PRO A 282 -34.29 1.28 14.52
CA PRO A 282 -34.38 1.81 15.88
C PRO A 282 -33.11 1.57 16.68
N ILE A 283 -32.43 0.43 16.48
CA ILE A 283 -31.15 0.13 17.14
C ILE A 283 -30.08 1.13 16.69
N LEU A 284 -29.98 1.37 15.38
CA LEU A 284 -29.07 2.34 14.79
C LEU A 284 -29.34 3.77 15.27
N SER A 285 -30.61 4.17 15.29
CA SER A 285 -31.01 5.52 15.72
C SER A 285 -30.72 5.74 17.21
N LEU A 286 -30.98 4.74 18.04
CA LEU A 286 -30.65 4.77 19.46
C LEU A 286 -29.15 4.94 19.68
N LEU A 287 -28.32 4.15 18.99
CA LEU A 287 -26.87 4.25 19.10
C LEU A 287 -26.34 5.60 18.61
N SER A 288 -26.87 6.10 17.49
CA SER A 288 -26.53 7.42 16.92
C SER A 288 -26.84 8.56 17.89
N ILE A 289 -28.06 8.61 18.44
CA ILE A 289 -28.50 9.65 19.38
C ILE A 289 -27.69 9.60 20.68
N THR A 290 -27.47 8.41 21.24
CA THR A 290 -26.67 8.26 22.47
C THR A 290 -25.21 8.64 22.25
N THR A 291 -24.63 8.31 21.09
CA THR A 291 -23.25 8.74 20.75
C THR A 291 -23.17 10.26 20.60
N CYS A 292 -24.13 10.91 19.94
CA CYS A 292 -24.17 12.38 19.87
C CYS A 292 -24.28 13.01 21.27
N PHE A 293 -25.14 12.46 22.14
CA PHE A 293 -25.28 12.91 23.52
C PHE A 293 -24.00 12.69 24.33
N SER A 294 -23.24 11.62 24.08
CA SER A 294 -21.95 11.39 24.75
C SER A 294 -20.91 12.48 24.42
N GLY A 295 -20.95 13.08 23.23
CA GLY A 295 -20.13 14.25 22.90
C GLY A 295 -20.47 15.47 23.76
N LEU A 296 -21.76 15.71 24.01
CA LEU A 296 -22.22 16.76 24.93
C LEU A 296 -21.84 16.46 26.38
N ALA A 297 -21.91 15.18 26.78
CA ALA A 297 -21.51 14.72 28.09
C ALA A 297 -20.01 15.01 28.34
N ILE A 298 -19.15 14.73 27.37
CA ILE A 298 -17.71 15.07 27.44
C ILE A 298 -17.51 16.59 27.50
N TYR A 299 -18.27 17.35 26.70
CA TYR A 299 -18.23 18.83 26.72
C TYR A 299 -18.58 19.40 28.10
N SER A 300 -19.56 18.83 28.80
CA SER A 300 -19.97 19.32 30.12
C SER A 300 -18.83 19.33 31.15
N LYS A 301 -17.85 18.44 31.01
CA LYS A 301 -16.65 18.41 31.86
C LYS A 301 -15.57 19.40 31.40
N TYR A 302 -15.30 19.47 30.10
CA TYR A 302 -14.18 20.26 29.54
C TYR A 302 -14.56 21.67 29.06
N HIS A 303 -15.79 22.13 29.29
CA HIS A 303 -16.27 23.44 28.80
C HIS A 303 -15.40 24.64 29.24
N ASN A 304 -14.80 24.59 30.44
CA ASN A 304 -13.94 25.66 30.99
C ASN A 304 -12.44 25.46 30.74
N CYS A 305 -12.03 24.25 30.34
CA CYS A 305 -10.64 23.88 30.13
C CYS A 305 -10.57 22.83 29.03
N ASP A 306 -10.42 23.30 27.78
CA ASP A 306 -10.37 22.43 26.61
C ASP A 306 -9.00 21.73 26.48
N PRO A 307 -8.94 20.39 26.63
CA PRO A 307 -7.68 19.64 26.58
C PRO A 307 -7.01 19.69 25.19
N PHE A 308 -7.77 19.98 24.13
CA PHE A 308 -7.21 20.14 22.79
C PHE A 308 -6.43 21.45 22.66
N LEU A 309 -6.94 22.55 23.22
CA LEU A 309 -6.26 23.86 23.21
C LEU A 309 -5.06 23.88 24.16
N GLU A 310 -5.14 23.15 25.28
CA GLU A 310 -4.04 22.98 26.23
C GLU A 310 -2.88 22.11 25.66
N LYS A 311 -3.06 21.52 24.46
CA LYS A 311 -2.13 20.56 23.82
C LYS A 311 -1.91 19.27 24.64
N ASN A 312 -2.86 18.92 25.50
CA ASN A 312 -2.83 17.64 26.22
C ASN A 312 -3.17 16.46 25.30
N ILE A 313 -3.91 16.71 24.21
CA ILE A 313 -4.24 15.74 23.16
C ILE A 313 -3.83 16.23 21.77
N THR A 314 -3.39 15.31 20.91
CA THR A 314 -2.94 15.62 19.54
C THR A 314 -4.09 15.68 18.53
N SER A 315 -5.22 15.02 18.82
CA SER A 315 -6.38 14.95 17.91
C SER A 315 -7.69 15.00 18.67
N PRO A 316 -8.75 15.67 18.15
CA PRO A 316 -10.07 15.70 18.78
C PRO A 316 -10.69 14.31 19.00
N ASP A 317 -10.34 13.33 18.15
CA ASP A 317 -10.82 11.95 18.27
C ASP A 317 -10.33 11.23 19.56
N MET A 318 -9.37 11.81 20.30
CA MET A 318 -8.88 11.30 21.60
C MET A 318 -9.67 11.83 22.81
N LEU A 319 -10.64 12.74 22.62
CA LEU A 319 -11.41 13.34 23.71
C LEU A 319 -12.15 12.30 24.56
N MET A 320 -12.78 11.32 23.90
CA MET A 320 -13.56 10.30 24.59
C MET A 320 -12.68 9.35 25.43
N PRO A 321 -11.55 8.82 24.91
CA PRO A 321 -10.57 8.08 25.71
C PRO A 321 -10.00 8.87 26.90
N LEU A 322 -9.64 10.14 26.68
CA LEU A 322 -9.13 11.00 27.75
C LEU A 322 -10.15 11.18 28.87
N TYR A 323 -11.41 11.47 28.52
CA TYR A 323 -12.51 11.61 29.47
C TYR A 323 -12.63 10.40 30.40
N VAL A 324 -12.50 9.20 29.85
CA VAL A 324 -12.60 7.96 30.62
C VAL A 324 -11.43 7.84 31.61
N MET A 325 -10.21 8.13 31.19
CA MET A 325 -9.05 8.06 32.09
C MET A 325 -9.08 9.15 33.17
N ASP A 326 -9.55 10.35 32.86
CA ASP A 326 -9.64 11.44 33.83
C ASP A 326 -10.73 11.22 34.88
N THR A 327 -11.82 10.54 34.50
CA THR A 327 -13.04 10.48 35.32
C THR A 327 -13.17 9.16 36.06
N VAL A 328 -12.95 8.05 35.38
CA VAL A 328 -13.33 6.72 35.87
C VAL A 328 -12.17 5.77 36.08
N SER A 329 -10.92 6.24 35.93
CA SER A 329 -9.70 5.47 36.23
C SER A 329 -9.63 4.93 37.66
N ASN A 330 -10.30 5.58 38.60
CA ASN A 330 -10.32 5.14 40.00
C ASN A 330 -11.19 3.88 40.23
N ILE A 331 -12.05 3.51 39.27
CA ILE A 331 -12.95 2.34 39.39
C ILE A 331 -12.37 1.19 38.54
N PRO A 332 -11.75 0.17 39.15
CA PRO A 332 -11.08 -0.89 38.40
C PRO A 332 -12.08 -1.68 37.54
N GLY A 333 -11.74 -1.90 36.26
CA GLY A 333 -12.52 -2.68 35.29
C GLY A 333 -13.46 -1.83 34.42
N VAL A 334 -13.87 -0.65 34.87
CA VAL A 334 -14.75 0.25 34.11
C VAL A 334 -14.05 0.84 32.86
N PRO A 335 -12.82 1.41 32.97
CA PRO A 335 -12.04 1.78 31.79
C PRO A 335 -11.82 0.60 30.83
N GLY A 336 -11.60 -0.61 31.36
CA GLY A 336 -11.49 -1.84 30.56
C GLY A 336 -12.74 -2.15 29.74
N ILE A 337 -13.95 -1.99 30.30
CA ILE A 337 -15.22 -2.18 29.57
C ILE A 337 -15.36 -1.16 28.43
N PHE A 338 -14.98 0.10 28.67
CA PHE A 338 -15.01 1.14 27.63
C PHE A 338 -14.07 0.82 26.47
N VAL A 339 -12.80 0.50 26.76
CA VAL A 339 -11.81 0.12 25.74
C VAL A 339 -12.28 -1.14 25.00
N ALA A 340 -12.85 -2.11 25.71
CA ALA A 340 -13.44 -3.30 25.11
C ALA A 340 -14.60 -2.97 24.15
N GLY A 341 -15.42 -1.95 24.45
CA GLY A 341 -16.48 -1.47 23.57
C GLY A 341 -15.96 -0.80 22.29
N ILE A 342 -14.91 0.03 22.38
CA ILE A 342 -14.26 0.62 21.19
C ILE A 342 -13.64 -0.47 20.32
N PHE A 343 -12.94 -1.43 20.95
CA PHE A 343 -12.31 -2.54 20.23
C PHE A 343 -13.36 -3.39 19.54
N SER A 344 -14.46 -3.68 20.23
CA SER A 344 -15.61 -4.38 19.68
C SER A 344 -16.15 -3.69 18.42
N ALA A 345 -16.26 -2.37 18.44
CA ALA A 345 -16.72 -1.58 17.28
C ALA A 345 -15.74 -1.64 16.09
N GLY A 346 -14.42 -1.68 16.34
CA GLY A 346 -13.44 -1.85 15.27
C GLY A 346 -13.43 -3.27 14.69
N LEU A 347 -13.44 -4.26 15.57
CA LEU A 347 -13.35 -5.68 15.23
C LEU A 347 -14.55 -6.18 14.41
N SER A 348 -15.77 -5.75 14.73
CA SER A 348 -16.98 -6.12 13.99
C SER A 348 -16.93 -5.63 12.54
N THR A 349 -16.54 -4.38 12.34
CA THR A 349 -16.45 -3.77 11.01
C THR A 349 -15.35 -4.39 10.16
N ILE A 350 -14.17 -4.63 10.73
CA ILE A 350 -13.04 -5.21 10.00
C ILE A 350 -13.34 -6.67 9.61
N SER A 351 -13.89 -7.46 10.53
CA SER A 351 -14.25 -8.84 10.23
C SER A 351 -15.33 -8.94 9.14
N ALA A 352 -16.30 -8.02 9.13
CA ALA A 352 -17.27 -7.88 8.05
C ALA A 352 -16.60 -7.53 6.70
N ALA A 353 -15.69 -6.55 6.70
CA ALA A 353 -14.98 -6.10 5.52
C ALA A 353 -14.10 -7.21 4.91
N GLN A 354 -13.33 -7.93 5.73
CA GLN A 354 -12.48 -9.04 5.29
C GLN A 354 -13.30 -10.16 4.62
N ASN A 355 -14.44 -10.52 5.22
CA ASN A 355 -15.32 -11.55 4.67
C ASN A 355 -15.93 -11.12 3.32
N SER A 356 -16.37 -9.87 3.19
CA SER A 356 -16.94 -9.36 1.94
C SER A 356 -15.90 -9.16 0.84
N LEU A 357 -14.69 -8.70 1.16
CA LEU A 357 -13.57 -8.63 0.22
C LEU A 357 -13.20 -10.01 -0.31
N ALA A 358 -13.09 -11.00 0.59
CA ALA A 358 -12.82 -12.38 0.20
C ALA A 358 -13.92 -12.96 -0.71
N ALA A 359 -15.20 -12.68 -0.43
CA ALA A 359 -16.33 -13.11 -1.25
C ALA A 359 -16.28 -12.50 -2.65
N VAL A 360 -16.09 -11.18 -2.75
CA VAL A 360 -16.01 -10.44 -4.03
C VAL A 360 -14.83 -10.91 -4.85
N THR A 361 -13.64 -11.02 -4.25
CA THR A 361 -12.44 -11.48 -4.98
C THR A 361 -12.61 -12.90 -5.52
N LEU A 362 -13.21 -13.79 -4.74
CA LEU A 362 -13.39 -15.19 -5.15
C LEU A 362 -14.46 -15.34 -6.24
N GLU A 363 -15.62 -14.70 -6.08
CA GLU A 363 -16.76 -14.83 -7.00
C GLU A 363 -16.60 -14.00 -8.29
N ASP A 364 -16.10 -12.77 -8.19
CA ASP A 364 -16.02 -11.84 -9.33
C ASP A 364 -14.74 -12.00 -10.15
N TYR A 365 -13.63 -12.43 -9.53
CA TYR A 365 -12.33 -12.52 -10.21
C TYR A 365 -11.85 -13.96 -10.35
N MET A 366 -11.66 -14.68 -9.24
CA MET A 366 -10.98 -15.97 -9.28
C MET A 366 -11.77 -17.06 -10.00
N LYS A 367 -13.06 -17.23 -9.69
CA LYS A 367 -13.89 -18.26 -10.34
C LYS A 367 -14.07 -18.01 -11.85
N PRO A 368 -14.41 -16.80 -12.32
CA PRO A 368 -14.50 -16.53 -13.75
C PRO A 368 -13.18 -16.74 -14.50
N LEU A 369 -12.05 -16.32 -13.91
CA LEU A 369 -10.72 -16.53 -14.49
C LEU A 369 -10.37 -18.02 -14.57
N TYR A 370 -10.62 -18.78 -13.51
CA TYR A 370 -10.36 -20.22 -13.49
C TYR A 370 -11.21 -20.98 -14.51
N LYS A 371 -12.52 -20.69 -14.58
CA LYS A 371 -13.44 -21.31 -15.56
C LYS A 371 -12.98 -21.03 -16.99
N LYS A 372 -12.55 -19.80 -17.27
CA LYS A 372 -12.05 -19.41 -18.60
C LYS A 372 -10.73 -20.10 -18.97
N TRP A 373 -9.92 -20.48 -17.99
CA TRP A 373 -8.56 -20.99 -18.22
C TRP A 373 -8.45 -22.51 -18.18
N VAL A 374 -9.19 -23.17 -17.27
CA VAL A 374 -9.10 -24.62 -17.03
C VAL A 374 -10.33 -25.36 -17.58
N GLY A 375 -11.39 -24.64 -17.96
CA GLY A 375 -12.64 -25.21 -18.50
C GLY A 375 -13.48 -25.99 -17.47
N HIS A 376 -12.98 -26.17 -16.24
CA HIS A 376 -13.66 -26.87 -15.14
C HIS A 376 -14.09 -25.90 -14.05
N GLU A 377 -15.17 -26.25 -13.33
CA GLU A 377 -15.63 -25.47 -12.19
C GLU A 377 -14.80 -25.74 -10.94
N PHE A 378 -14.70 -24.73 -10.07
CA PHE A 378 -13.91 -24.78 -8.86
C PHE A 378 -14.50 -25.81 -7.89
N SER A 379 -13.69 -26.75 -7.37
CA SER A 379 -14.17 -27.71 -6.37
C SER A 379 -14.69 -26.98 -5.11
N PRO A 380 -15.82 -27.40 -4.51
CA PRO A 380 -16.43 -26.70 -3.37
C PRO A 380 -15.50 -26.57 -2.15
N THR A 381 -14.72 -27.61 -1.85
CA THR A 381 -13.76 -27.64 -0.73
C THR A 381 -12.54 -26.76 -0.98
N LYS A 382 -12.00 -26.75 -2.22
CA LYS A 382 -10.92 -25.85 -2.62
C LYS A 382 -11.35 -24.39 -2.59
N SER A 383 -12.59 -24.09 -3.00
CA SER A 383 -13.16 -22.73 -2.94
C SER A 383 -13.22 -22.21 -1.50
N ALA A 384 -13.72 -23.02 -0.57
CA ALA A 384 -13.80 -22.64 0.85
C ALA A 384 -12.41 -22.48 1.50
N SER A 385 -11.41 -23.27 1.10
CA SER A 385 -10.03 -23.07 1.56
C SER A 385 -9.43 -21.77 1.03
N MET A 386 -9.68 -21.45 -0.25
CA MET A 386 -9.20 -20.22 -0.87
C MET A 386 -9.83 -18.98 -0.24
N ALA A 387 -11.13 -19.02 0.03
CA ALA A 387 -11.85 -17.97 0.74
C ALA A 387 -11.20 -17.58 2.08
N LYS A 388 -10.75 -18.57 2.85
CA LYS A 388 -10.07 -18.37 4.14
C LYS A 388 -8.71 -17.70 3.95
N VAL A 389 -7.92 -18.17 2.99
CA VAL A 389 -6.62 -17.56 2.66
C VAL A 389 -6.79 -16.11 2.23
N LEU A 390 -7.80 -15.81 1.40
CA LEU A 390 -8.11 -14.45 0.99
C LEU A 390 -8.52 -13.57 2.16
N ALA A 391 -9.42 -14.03 3.04
CA ALA A 391 -9.85 -13.28 4.22
C ALA A 391 -8.67 -12.91 5.13
N PHE A 392 -7.76 -13.86 5.37
CA PHE A 392 -6.55 -13.62 6.15
C PHE A 392 -5.60 -12.62 5.47
N THR A 393 -5.42 -12.76 4.15
CA THR A 393 -4.58 -11.87 3.35
C THR A 393 -5.11 -10.44 3.39
N PHE A 394 -6.43 -10.26 3.22
CA PHE A 394 -7.06 -8.93 3.33
C PHE A 394 -6.92 -8.35 4.73
N GLY A 395 -6.94 -9.19 5.78
CA GLY A 395 -6.65 -8.71 7.13
C GLY A 395 -5.25 -8.16 7.32
N ILE A 396 -4.24 -8.81 6.73
CA ILE A 396 -2.86 -8.30 6.72
C ILE A 396 -2.75 -7.01 5.91
N ILE A 397 -3.42 -6.92 4.76
CA ILE A 397 -3.42 -5.69 3.95
C ILE A 397 -4.11 -4.53 4.71
N SER A 398 -5.21 -4.79 5.42
CA SER A 398 -5.86 -3.78 6.27
C SER A 398 -4.93 -3.24 7.37
N ILE A 399 -4.07 -4.08 7.96
CA ILE A 399 -3.03 -3.65 8.90
C ILE A 399 -2.06 -2.68 8.22
N ALA A 400 -1.57 -3.01 7.02
CA ALA A 400 -0.67 -2.13 6.28
C ALA A 400 -1.34 -0.78 5.95
N LEU A 401 -2.61 -0.80 5.54
CA LEU A 401 -3.38 0.41 5.23
C LEU A 401 -3.73 1.25 6.47
N ALA A 402 -3.84 0.66 7.65
CA ALA A 402 -4.08 1.39 8.89
C ALA A 402 -2.94 2.37 9.22
N PHE A 403 -1.70 2.05 8.85
CA PHE A 403 -0.57 2.97 8.95
C PHE A 403 -0.68 4.17 8.02
N LEU A 404 -1.38 4.05 6.88
CA LEU A 404 -1.67 5.18 6.00
C LEU A 404 -2.84 6.03 6.53
N ALA A 405 -3.73 5.46 7.33
CA ALA A 405 -4.89 6.19 7.84
C ALA A 405 -4.53 7.32 8.82
N GLN A 406 -3.35 7.27 9.44
CA GLN A 406 -2.87 8.33 10.35
C GLN A 406 -2.66 9.69 9.68
N PHE A 407 -2.56 9.72 8.36
CA PHE A 407 -2.40 10.95 7.57
C PHE A 407 -3.72 11.57 7.12
N LEU A 408 -4.82 10.86 7.32
CA LEU A 408 -6.14 11.38 7.04
C LEU A 408 -6.55 12.30 8.19
N GLY A 409 -7.36 13.33 7.90
CA GLY A 409 -7.89 14.24 8.92
C GLY A 409 -8.84 13.55 9.90
N GLY A 410 -9.86 14.25 10.43
CA GLY A 410 -10.81 13.65 11.37
C GLY A 410 -11.40 12.32 10.88
N LEU A 411 -11.44 11.30 11.75
CA LEU A 411 -11.77 9.91 11.39
C LEU A 411 -13.13 9.81 10.69
N LEU A 412 -14.14 10.52 11.22
CA LEU A 412 -15.51 10.54 10.70
C LEU A 412 -15.55 11.12 9.28
N GLN A 413 -14.91 12.27 9.08
CA GLN A 413 -14.85 12.95 7.80
C GLN A 413 -14.12 12.11 6.75
N ALA A 414 -12.99 11.49 7.11
CA ALA A 414 -12.25 10.61 6.21
C ALA A 414 -13.10 9.43 5.74
N SER A 415 -13.80 8.77 6.68
CA SER A 415 -14.65 7.62 6.37
C SER A 415 -15.84 7.98 5.49
N LEU A 416 -16.58 9.04 5.83
CA LEU A 416 -17.73 9.48 5.05
C LEU A 416 -17.33 10.01 3.67
N THR A 417 -16.13 10.58 3.53
CA THR A 417 -15.57 10.95 2.22
C THR A 417 -15.32 9.72 1.34
N ILE A 418 -14.71 8.66 1.88
CA ILE A 418 -14.49 7.40 1.14
C ILE A 418 -15.82 6.81 0.65
N PHE A 419 -16.83 6.76 1.53
CA PHE A 419 -18.17 6.31 1.16
C PHE A 419 -18.87 7.25 0.17
N GLY A 420 -18.67 8.56 0.28
CA GLY A 420 -19.26 9.53 -0.63
C GLY A 420 -18.73 9.41 -2.05
N VAL A 421 -17.40 9.41 -2.19
CA VAL A 421 -16.70 9.38 -3.48
C VAL A 421 -17.02 8.12 -4.26
N VAL A 422 -17.08 6.97 -3.57
CA VAL A 422 -17.26 5.69 -4.25
C VAL A 422 -18.68 5.16 -4.21
N GLY A 423 -19.35 5.36 -3.08
CA GLY A 423 -20.71 4.89 -2.88
C GLY A 423 -21.73 5.57 -3.77
N GLY A 424 -21.59 6.89 -3.99
CA GLY A 424 -22.49 7.65 -4.86
C GLY A 424 -22.57 7.09 -6.29
N PRO A 425 -21.44 6.98 -7.01
CA PRO A 425 -21.44 6.41 -8.36
C PRO A 425 -21.92 4.96 -8.42
N LEU A 426 -21.52 4.10 -7.48
CA LEU A 426 -21.99 2.71 -7.43
C LEU A 426 -23.51 2.63 -7.24
N LEU A 427 -24.06 3.41 -6.29
CA LEU A 427 -25.50 3.53 -6.11
C LEU A 427 -26.19 3.97 -7.41
N GLY A 428 -25.58 4.91 -8.14
CA GLY A 428 -26.05 5.37 -9.45
C GLY A 428 -26.15 4.23 -10.47
N VAL A 429 -25.12 3.38 -10.59
CA VAL A 429 -25.10 2.24 -11.52
C VAL A 429 -26.20 1.22 -11.20
N PHE A 430 -26.34 0.81 -9.94
CA PHE A 430 -27.36 -0.16 -9.52
C PHE A 430 -28.76 0.40 -9.69
N THR A 431 -28.99 1.66 -9.30
CA THR A 431 -30.30 2.31 -9.46
C THR A 431 -30.66 2.50 -10.93
N LEU A 432 -29.69 2.84 -11.78
CA LEU A 432 -29.87 2.93 -13.23
C LEU A 432 -30.25 1.55 -13.81
N GLY A 433 -29.62 0.47 -13.35
CA GLY A 433 -29.94 -0.90 -13.76
C GLY A 433 -31.33 -1.38 -13.32
N MET A 434 -31.68 -1.17 -12.05
CA MET A 434 -32.94 -1.64 -11.44
C MET A 434 -34.15 -0.77 -11.78
N GLY A 435 -33.92 0.52 -12.04
CA GLY A 435 -34.95 1.54 -12.23
C GLY A 435 -35.24 1.90 -13.68
N THR A 436 -34.41 1.48 -14.65
CA THR A 436 -34.61 1.86 -16.06
C THR A 436 -34.44 0.70 -17.04
N GLU A 437 -35.37 0.60 -17.99
CA GLU A 437 -35.30 -0.35 -19.11
C GLU A 437 -34.33 0.10 -20.20
N SER A 438 -34.08 1.41 -20.32
CA SER A 438 -33.29 2.02 -21.40
C SER A 438 -31.77 1.96 -21.17
N ALA A 439 -31.30 1.69 -19.95
CA ALA A 439 -29.88 1.70 -19.65
C ALA A 439 -29.11 0.58 -20.39
N THR A 440 -27.91 0.93 -20.85
CA THR A 440 -26.94 0.07 -21.57
C THR A 440 -25.65 -0.09 -20.76
N GLU A 441 -24.87 -1.14 -21.05
CA GLU A 441 -23.58 -1.38 -20.40
C GLU A 441 -22.60 -0.20 -20.56
N SER A 442 -22.46 0.32 -21.78
CA SER A 442 -21.58 1.46 -22.07
C SER A 442 -22.00 2.73 -21.31
N GLY A 443 -23.30 3.03 -21.26
CA GLY A 443 -23.81 4.19 -20.53
C GLY A 443 -23.54 4.09 -19.02
N ALA A 444 -23.78 2.93 -18.42
CA ALA A 444 -23.50 2.69 -17.00
C ALA A 444 -22.01 2.86 -16.66
N ILE A 445 -21.10 2.32 -17.49
CA ILE A 445 -19.65 2.41 -17.28
C ILE A 445 -19.15 3.86 -17.44
N ILE A 446 -19.53 4.53 -18.53
CA ILE A 446 -19.05 5.90 -18.78
C ILE A 446 -19.61 6.87 -17.75
N GLY A 447 -20.89 6.73 -17.37
CA GLY A 447 -21.51 7.51 -16.30
C GLY A 447 -20.75 7.38 -14.98
N ALA A 448 -20.44 6.15 -14.58
CA ALA A 448 -19.70 5.87 -13.35
C ALA A 448 -18.27 6.43 -13.39
N LEU A 449 -17.48 6.11 -14.43
CA LEU A 449 -16.08 6.56 -14.53
C LEU A 449 -15.95 8.09 -14.59
N THR A 450 -16.91 8.77 -15.22
CA THR A 450 -16.94 10.24 -15.24
C THR A 450 -17.24 10.80 -13.84
N ALA A 451 -18.22 10.22 -13.14
CA ALA A 451 -18.53 10.61 -11.76
C ALA A 451 -17.34 10.37 -10.83
N PHE A 452 -16.65 9.24 -10.96
CA PHE A 452 -15.42 8.95 -10.23
C PHE A 452 -14.34 9.99 -10.49
N SER A 453 -14.03 10.26 -11.76
CA SER A 453 -12.97 11.21 -12.13
C SER A 453 -13.26 12.61 -11.58
N PHE A 454 -14.52 13.05 -11.67
CA PHE A 454 -14.96 14.34 -11.13
C PHE A 454 -14.87 14.41 -9.60
N LEU A 455 -15.32 13.38 -8.89
CA LEU A 455 -15.26 13.35 -7.43
C LEU A 455 -13.82 13.24 -6.93
N PHE A 456 -12.97 12.42 -7.57
CA PHE A 456 -11.54 12.36 -7.24
C PHE A 456 -10.86 13.72 -7.38
N TRP A 457 -11.17 14.48 -8.45
CA TRP A 457 -10.63 15.83 -8.64
C TRP A 457 -11.03 16.79 -7.50
N ILE A 458 -12.30 16.77 -7.08
CA ILE A 458 -12.78 17.61 -5.97
C ILE A 458 -12.18 17.17 -4.62
N VAL A 459 -12.02 15.86 -4.41
CA VAL A 459 -11.54 15.32 -3.14
C VAL A 459 -10.05 15.53 -2.90
N PHE A 460 -9.24 15.49 -3.96
CA PHE A 460 -7.78 15.69 -3.82
C PHE A 460 -7.34 17.12 -4.17
N GLY A 461 -8.26 18.00 -4.56
CA GLY A 461 -7.98 19.42 -4.80
C GLY A 461 -7.51 20.16 -3.54
N GLN A 462 -6.50 21.01 -3.69
CA GLN A 462 -5.90 21.87 -2.65
C GLN A 462 -5.83 23.32 -3.16
N PRO A 463 -5.94 24.34 -2.28
CA PRO A 463 -6.11 24.30 -0.83
C PRO A 463 -7.58 24.17 -0.38
N ARG A 464 -7.82 23.59 0.82
CA ARG A 464 -9.15 23.39 1.43
C ARG A 464 -9.39 24.32 2.62
N PRO A 465 -10.61 24.86 2.80
CA PRO A 465 -10.93 25.68 3.97
C PRO A 465 -10.95 24.85 5.25
N ILE A 466 -10.38 25.39 6.32
CA ILE A 466 -10.52 24.83 7.67
C ILE A 466 -11.92 25.20 8.16
N PRO A 467 -12.80 24.23 8.51
CA PRO A 467 -14.14 24.54 8.97
C PRO A 467 -14.11 25.30 10.31
N PRO A 468 -14.95 26.34 10.49
CA PRO A 468 -15.01 27.10 11.72
C PRO A 468 -15.44 26.19 12.88
N LYS A 469 -14.71 26.25 14.00
CA LYS A 469 -15.00 25.51 15.23
C LYS A 469 -15.79 26.39 16.19
N LEU A 470 -16.68 25.80 17.01
CA LEU A 470 -17.36 26.53 18.08
C LEU A 470 -16.35 26.95 19.17
N PRO A 471 -16.52 28.12 19.80
CA PRO A 471 -15.52 28.67 20.72
C PRO A 471 -15.43 27.83 22.00
N THR A 472 -14.22 27.43 22.40
CA THR A 472 -13.88 26.79 23.68
C THR A 472 -12.95 27.69 24.50
N THR A 473 -12.95 27.56 25.83
CA THR A 473 -12.15 28.40 26.73
C THR A 473 -11.07 27.59 27.45
N ILE A 474 -10.00 28.29 27.83
CA ILE A 474 -8.91 27.79 28.69
C ILE A 474 -8.85 28.56 30.02
N GLU A 475 -9.85 29.41 30.30
CA GLU A 475 -9.89 30.29 31.47
C GLU A 475 -9.93 29.51 32.80
N GLY A 476 -10.41 28.27 32.79
CA GLY A 476 -10.42 27.37 33.94
C GLY A 476 -9.16 26.49 34.06
N CYS A 477 -8.20 26.58 33.13
CA CYS A 477 -6.95 25.80 33.21
C CYS A 477 -5.90 26.54 34.07
N GLY A 478 -5.06 25.78 34.80
CA GLY A 478 -4.12 26.29 35.82
C GLY A 478 -2.95 27.16 35.33
N ASN A 479 -2.96 27.63 34.07
CA ASN A 479 -1.94 28.52 33.52
C ASN A 479 -2.59 29.65 32.70
N ASN A 480 -2.44 30.87 33.19
CA ASN A 480 -2.86 32.10 32.52
C ASN A 480 -2.02 32.36 31.26
N ILE A 481 -2.49 31.90 30.09
CA ILE A 481 -2.11 32.49 28.80
C ILE A 481 -3.40 32.76 28.04
N ALA A 482 -3.84 34.02 28.06
CA ALA A 482 -5.02 34.45 27.34
C ALA A 482 -4.71 34.72 25.85
N ASN A 483 -5.70 34.35 25.03
CA ASN A 483 -6.03 34.87 23.70
C ASN A 483 -5.05 34.66 22.53
N ILE A 484 -5.38 33.66 21.70
CA ILE A 484 -5.18 33.76 20.26
C ILE A 484 -6.55 33.57 19.58
N THR A 485 -7.27 34.66 19.33
CA THR A 485 -8.34 34.71 18.35
C THR A 485 -7.70 34.78 16.96
N ILE A 486 -7.53 33.62 16.31
CA ILE A 486 -7.27 33.60 14.87
C ILE A 486 -8.61 33.82 14.17
N SER A 487 -8.94 35.06 13.84
CA SER A 487 -9.88 35.29 12.76
C SER A 487 -9.16 34.92 11.45
N THR A 488 -9.55 33.79 10.86
CA THR A 488 -9.08 33.45 9.52
C THR A 488 -9.79 34.37 8.54
N GLY A 489 -9.06 35.36 8.02
CA GLY A 489 -9.50 36.17 6.90
C GLY A 489 -9.83 35.30 5.69
N ASP A 490 -10.90 35.65 4.98
CA ASP A 490 -11.36 35.01 3.76
C ASP A 490 -10.25 34.99 2.69
N SER A 491 -9.58 33.83 2.54
CA SER A 491 -8.85 33.51 1.32
C SER A 491 -9.83 32.93 0.29
N SER A 492 -9.78 33.40 -0.95
CA SER A 492 -10.65 32.97 -2.04
C SER A 492 -10.38 31.52 -2.47
N TYR A 493 -10.89 30.54 -1.72
CA TYR A 493 -10.83 29.12 -2.09
C TYR A 493 -11.65 28.85 -3.35
N PHE A 494 -11.16 27.97 -4.22
CA PHE A 494 -11.93 27.50 -5.38
C PHE A 494 -13.24 26.84 -4.90
N TYR A 495 -14.38 27.31 -5.41
CA TYR A 495 -15.71 27.00 -4.87
C TYR A 495 -15.98 25.49 -4.72
N LEU A 496 -15.58 24.68 -5.71
CA LEU A 496 -15.80 23.23 -5.67
C LEU A 496 -15.04 22.54 -4.53
N TYR A 497 -13.91 23.07 -4.09
CA TYR A 497 -13.13 22.51 -2.97
C TYR A 497 -13.74 22.82 -1.59
N ARG A 498 -14.71 23.75 -1.54
CA ARG A 498 -15.45 24.10 -0.32
C ARG A 498 -16.66 23.20 -0.07
N ILE A 499 -17.09 22.41 -1.07
CA ILE A 499 -18.28 21.57 -0.96
C ILE A 499 -18.14 20.55 0.17
N SER A 500 -19.14 20.47 1.05
CA SER A 500 -19.20 19.52 2.15
C SER A 500 -19.16 18.08 1.64
N TYR A 501 -18.43 17.23 2.37
CA TYR A 501 -18.25 15.82 2.05
C TYR A 501 -19.56 15.03 2.00
N MET A 502 -20.63 15.52 2.66
CA MET A 502 -21.96 14.91 2.60
C MET A 502 -22.60 15.01 1.20
N TRP A 503 -22.20 15.98 0.38
CA TRP A 503 -22.72 16.15 -0.99
C TRP A 503 -22.04 15.26 -2.04
N TYR A 504 -20.93 14.60 -1.70
CA TYR A 504 -20.20 13.75 -2.66
C TYR A 504 -21.03 12.55 -3.12
N SER A 505 -21.78 11.91 -2.21
CA SER A 505 -22.64 10.77 -2.57
C SER A 505 -23.79 11.19 -3.51
N PRO A 506 -24.59 12.23 -3.20
CA PRO A 506 -25.60 12.76 -4.13
C PRO A 506 -25.04 13.16 -5.50
N LEU A 507 -23.91 13.89 -5.54
CA LEU A 507 -23.30 14.32 -6.79
C LEU A 507 -22.87 13.12 -7.64
N GLY A 508 -22.22 12.13 -7.04
CA GLY A 508 -21.82 10.90 -7.73
C GLY A 508 -23.00 10.11 -8.28
N PHE A 509 -24.06 9.98 -7.47
CA PHE A 509 -25.31 9.35 -7.88
C PHE A 509 -25.95 10.07 -9.07
N LEU A 510 -26.13 11.39 -8.97
CA LEU A 510 -26.78 12.20 -10.00
C LEU A 510 -26.01 12.19 -11.32
N ILE A 511 -24.69 12.39 -11.28
CA ILE A 511 -23.84 12.37 -12.48
C ILE A 511 -23.94 11.00 -13.14
N THR A 512 -23.79 9.92 -12.38
CA THR A 512 -23.83 8.56 -12.93
C THR A 512 -25.20 8.23 -13.53
N PHE A 513 -26.28 8.56 -12.83
CA PHE A 513 -27.64 8.26 -13.28
C PHE A 513 -28.00 9.07 -14.52
N MET A 514 -27.79 10.39 -14.50
CA MET A 514 -28.18 11.28 -15.61
C MET A 514 -27.31 11.05 -16.84
N LEU A 515 -25.98 11.06 -16.69
CA LEU A 515 -25.07 10.85 -17.80
C LEU A 515 -25.20 9.43 -18.36
N GLY A 516 -25.37 8.44 -17.49
CA GLY A 516 -25.58 7.05 -17.89
C GLY A 516 -26.86 6.85 -18.69
N LEU A 517 -27.95 7.55 -18.32
CA LEU A 517 -29.20 7.54 -19.08
C LEU A 517 -29.05 8.20 -20.46
N VAL A 518 -28.43 9.39 -20.52
CA VAL A 518 -28.20 10.13 -21.77
C VAL A 518 -27.36 9.31 -22.75
N ILE A 519 -26.23 8.78 -22.29
CA ILE A 519 -25.34 7.96 -23.13
C ILE A 519 -26.03 6.66 -23.55
N SER A 520 -26.84 6.06 -22.68
CA SER A 520 -27.58 4.84 -23.04
C SER A 520 -28.61 5.09 -24.14
N ASN A 521 -29.32 6.21 -24.08
CA ASN A 521 -30.26 6.60 -25.14
C ASN A 521 -29.53 6.91 -26.45
N LEU A 522 -28.42 7.64 -26.39
CA LEU A 522 -27.59 7.94 -27.56
C LEU A 522 -27.01 6.68 -28.20
N SER A 523 -26.51 5.75 -27.38
CA SER A 523 -25.98 4.47 -27.86
C SER A 523 -27.05 3.62 -28.55
N ARG A 524 -28.31 3.66 -28.09
CA ARG A 524 -29.42 2.95 -28.74
C ARG A 524 -29.79 3.56 -30.09
N LEU A 525 -29.78 4.89 -30.19
CA LEU A 525 -30.04 5.60 -31.45
C LEU A 525 -28.99 5.26 -32.51
N ILE A 526 -27.72 5.16 -32.11
CA ILE A 526 -26.60 4.93 -33.04
C ILE A 526 -26.52 3.46 -33.48
N PHE A 527 -26.67 2.49 -32.57
CA PHE A 527 -26.36 1.09 -32.86
C PHE A 527 -27.56 0.21 -33.25
N LYS A 528 -28.80 0.74 -33.31
CA LYS A 528 -30.05 -0.02 -33.63
C LYS A 528 -30.06 -1.46 -33.09
N LYS A 529 -29.65 -1.63 -31.82
CA LYS A 529 -29.50 -2.96 -31.24
C LYS A 529 -30.89 -3.52 -30.87
N GLN A 530 -31.19 -4.72 -31.36
CA GLN A 530 -32.42 -5.46 -31.09
C GLN A 530 -32.56 -5.66 -29.57
N ASN A 531 -33.77 -5.43 -29.03
CA ASN A 531 -34.03 -5.59 -27.59
C ASN A 531 -33.87 -7.08 -27.23
N ASP A 532 -32.78 -7.46 -26.56
CA ASP A 532 -32.73 -8.73 -25.85
C ASP A 532 -33.85 -8.74 -24.79
N GLU A 533 -34.60 -9.84 -24.70
CA GLU A 533 -35.64 -9.99 -23.69
C GLU A 533 -35.01 -9.98 -22.28
N LEU A 534 -35.05 -8.81 -21.62
CA LEU A 534 -34.56 -8.65 -20.26
C LEU A 534 -35.45 -9.41 -19.27
N ASP A 535 -34.81 -10.09 -18.31
CA ASP A 535 -35.49 -10.78 -17.20
C ASP A 535 -36.19 -9.75 -16.29
N THR A 536 -37.50 -9.94 -16.08
CA THR A 536 -38.32 -9.04 -15.26
C THR A 536 -37.94 -9.07 -13.78
N ASP A 537 -37.27 -10.11 -13.29
CA ASP A 537 -36.87 -10.23 -11.88
C ASP A 537 -35.66 -9.36 -11.50
N LEU A 538 -34.99 -8.73 -12.47
CA LEU A 538 -33.86 -7.82 -12.26
C LEU A 538 -34.28 -6.36 -12.00
N PHE A 539 -35.57 -6.05 -12.06
CA PHE A 539 -36.10 -4.69 -11.88
C PHE A 539 -36.74 -4.50 -10.51
N PHE A 540 -36.87 -3.24 -10.09
CA PHE A 540 -37.67 -2.92 -8.92
C PHE A 540 -39.09 -3.49 -9.04
N PRO A 541 -39.69 -4.02 -7.94
CA PRO A 541 -40.96 -4.74 -8.00
C PRO A 541 -42.09 -3.99 -8.71
N VAL A 542 -42.15 -2.66 -8.54
CA VAL A 542 -43.14 -1.80 -9.20
C VAL A 542 -42.96 -1.79 -10.71
N LEU A 543 -41.72 -1.64 -11.18
CA LEU A 543 -41.41 -1.63 -12.61
C LEU A 543 -41.56 -3.02 -13.22
N ALA A 544 -41.12 -4.07 -12.51
CA ALA A 544 -41.30 -5.45 -12.92
C ALA A 544 -42.79 -5.80 -13.16
N ARG A 545 -43.70 -5.38 -12.26
CA ARG A 545 -45.16 -5.54 -12.45
C ARG A 545 -45.66 -4.81 -13.69
N ARG A 546 -45.21 -3.57 -13.91
CA ARG A 546 -45.60 -2.76 -15.08
C ARG A 546 -45.11 -3.36 -16.40
N ILE A 547 -43.91 -3.93 -16.42
CA ILE A 547 -43.37 -4.63 -17.60
C ILE A 547 -44.17 -5.91 -17.87
N ARG A 548 -44.42 -6.74 -16.85
CA ARG A 548 -45.24 -7.95 -16.99
C ARG A 548 -46.64 -7.64 -17.53
N TYR A 549 -47.27 -6.59 -17.02
CA TYR A 549 -48.59 -6.14 -17.48
C TYR A 549 -48.57 -5.70 -18.95
N ARG A 550 -47.59 -4.88 -19.36
CA ARG A 550 -47.44 -4.49 -20.78
C ARG A 550 -47.25 -5.70 -21.69
N ARG A 551 -46.38 -6.64 -21.31
CA ARG A 551 -46.19 -7.89 -22.07
C ARG A 551 -47.48 -8.72 -22.16
N CYS A 552 -48.29 -8.77 -21.10
CA CYS A 552 -49.59 -9.44 -21.15
C CYS A 552 -50.58 -8.74 -22.11
N MET A 553 -50.58 -7.40 -22.16
CA MET A 553 -51.44 -6.62 -23.06
C MET A 553 -51.02 -6.72 -24.52
N ASP A 554 -49.71 -6.75 -24.81
CA ASP A 554 -49.19 -6.94 -26.16
C ASP A 554 -49.58 -8.33 -26.71
N VAL A 555 -49.57 -9.35 -25.86
CA VAL A 555 -50.04 -10.71 -26.20
C VAL A 555 -51.56 -10.80 -26.37
N GLU A 556 -52.36 -10.01 -25.63
CA GLU A 556 -53.82 -9.92 -25.84
C GLU A 556 -54.18 -9.21 -27.15
N ASN A 557 -53.36 -8.27 -27.64
CA ASN A 557 -53.58 -7.63 -28.94
C ASN A 557 -53.25 -8.54 -30.14
N GLU A 558 -52.39 -9.55 -29.97
CA GLU A 558 -52.11 -10.57 -31.00
C GLU A 558 -53.12 -11.75 -30.99
N GLY A 559 -53.93 -11.88 -29.93
CA GLY A 559 -54.91 -12.96 -29.76
C GLY A 559 -56.37 -12.46 -29.78
N ASN A 560 -57.02 -12.56 -30.94
CA ASN A 560 -58.46 -12.43 -31.24
C ASN A 560 -59.39 -11.76 -30.20
N SER A 561 -60.06 -10.69 -30.66
CA SER A 561 -61.12 -9.95 -29.97
C SER A 561 -62.24 -10.85 -29.41
N SER A 562 -62.29 -11.09 -28.10
CA SER A 562 -63.53 -11.32 -27.34
C SER A 562 -63.27 -11.67 -25.86
N LEU A 563 -62.76 -10.73 -25.05
CA LEU A 563 -63.05 -10.75 -23.60
C LEU A 563 -62.78 -9.39 -22.92
N SER A 564 -63.44 -8.34 -23.40
CA SER A 564 -63.53 -7.08 -22.65
C SER A 564 -64.71 -7.16 -21.68
N ARG A 565 -64.41 -7.26 -20.37
CA ARG A 565 -65.07 -6.51 -19.27
C ARG A 565 -64.75 -7.11 -17.91
N ASN A 566 -64.19 -6.28 -17.02
CA ASN A 566 -64.53 -6.16 -15.59
C ASN A 566 -63.33 -6.00 -14.63
N TYR A 567 -62.36 -5.11 -14.85
CA TYR A 567 -61.54 -4.63 -13.72
C TYR A 567 -61.12 -3.16 -13.89
N SER A 568 -61.33 -2.37 -12.83
CA SER A 568 -60.96 -0.95 -12.76
C SER A 568 -59.56 -0.80 -12.15
N LEU A 569 -58.85 0.27 -12.53
CA LEU A 569 -57.50 0.62 -12.09
C LEU A 569 -57.36 0.67 -10.54
N ASN A 570 -58.44 0.94 -9.82
CA ASN A 570 -58.47 0.98 -8.35
C ASN A 570 -58.39 -0.41 -7.70
N ASP A 571 -58.85 -1.48 -8.36
CA ASP A 571 -58.78 -2.85 -7.81
C ASP A 571 -57.34 -3.41 -7.84
N ILE A 572 -56.49 -2.86 -8.71
CA ILE A 572 -55.10 -3.29 -8.95
C ILE A 572 -54.13 -2.69 -7.92
N ILE A 573 -54.48 -1.54 -7.34
CA ILE A 573 -53.64 -0.85 -6.34
C ILE A 573 -53.73 -1.54 -4.96
N HIS A 574 -54.82 -2.26 -4.67
CA HIS A 574 -55.10 -2.86 -3.35
C HIS A 574 -55.15 -4.41 -3.27
N GLY A 575 -54.95 -5.14 -4.37
CA GLY A 575 -55.07 -6.62 -4.40
C GLY A 575 -53.79 -7.40 -4.02
N LYS A 576 -53.94 -8.48 -3.22
CA LYS A 576 -52.89 -9.46 -2.86
C LYS A 576 -52.24 -10.10 -4.10
N ASP A 577 -50.95 -10.46 -3.97
CA ASP A 577 -50.02 -10.99 -4.99
C ASP A 577 -50.53 -12.17 -5.87
N ASP A 578 -51.69 -12.79 -5.57
CA ASP A 578 -52.20 -13.99 -6.24
C ASP A 578 -53.05 -13.75 -7.52
N ALA A 579 -53.42 -12.50 -7.84
CA ALA A 579 -54.31 -12.22 -8.98
C ALA A 579 -53.58 -12.22 -10.34
N ALA A 580 -52.37 -11.66 -10.41
CA ALA A 580 -51.59 -11.58 -11.64
C ALA A 580 -51.03 -12.94 -12.07
N ASP A 581 -50.60 -13.78 -11.13
CA ASP A 581 -50.13 -15.14 -11.40
C ASP A 581 -51.27 -16.10 -11.78
N LYS A 582 -52.52 -15.84 -11.33
CA LYS A 582 -53.69 -16.64 -11.76
C LYS A 582 -54.14 -16.34 -13.19
N ILE A 583 -54.00 -15.11 -13.67
CA ILE A 583 -54.34 -14.73 -15.04
C ILE A 583 -53.31 -15.30 -16.04
N CYS A 584 -52.02 -15.34 -15.66
CA CYS A 584 -50.95 -15.88 -16.50
C CYS A 584 -50.73 -17.40 -16.34
N GLY A 585 -51.12 -17.98 -15.20
CA GLY A 585 -50.81 -19.36 -14.81
C GLY A 585 -51.59 -20.48 -15.53
N LYS A 586 -52.69 -20.19 -16.24
CA LYS A 586 -53.49 -21.23 -16.91
C LYS A 586 -52.97 -21.71 -18.27
N ARG A 587 -51.82 -21.23 -18.76
CA ARG A 587 -51.26 -21.65 -20.07
C ARG A 587 -50.00 -22.53 -19.99
N LYS A 588 -49.38 -22.69 -18.80
CA LYS A 588 -48.14 -23.49 -18.64
C LYS A 588 -48.31 -25.02 -18.75
N GLU A 589 -49.53 -25.52 -18.94
CA GLU A 589 -49.80 -26.96 -19.10
C GLU A 589 -49.87 -27.45 -20.55
N LYS A 590 -49.73 -26.58 -21.57
CA LYS A 590 -49.85 -26.98 -22.99
C LYS A 590 -48.59 -26.92 -23.86
N GLU A 591 -47.46 -26.44 -23.35
CA GLU A 591 -46.20 -26.34 -24.14
C GLU A 591 -45.08 -27.30 -23.72
N LYS A 592 -45.39 -28.32 -22.92
CA LYS A 592 -44.48 -29.45 -22.69
C LYS A 592 -44.95 -30.68 -23.46
N LEU A 593 -44.88 -30.65 -24.79
CA LEU A 593 -44.89 -31.88 -25.59
C LEU A 593 -44.31 -31.66 -27.00
N GLN A 594 -42.98 -31.76 -27.16
CA GLN A 594 -42.32 -32.58 -28.19
C GLN A 594 -40.80 -32.31 -28.26
N PRO A 595 -39.96 -33.36 -28.36
CA PRO A 595 -38.53 -33.26 -28.57
C PRO A 595 -38.19 -33.40 -30.07
N TYR A 596 -37.10 -32.77 -30.55
CA TYR A 596 -36.47 -33.20 -31.80
C TYR A 596 -34.94 -33.14 -31.75
N MET A 597 -34.39 -34.22 -32.31
CA MET A 597 -32.99 -34.62 -32.47
C MET A 597 -32.31 -33.92 -33.67
N GLN A 598 -31.01 -33.63 -33.49
CA GLN A 598 -29.85 -34.02 -34.35
C GLN A 598 -29.81 -33.61 -35.84
N ASN A 599 -28.75 -32.88 -36.28
CA ASN A 599 -27.75 -33.38 -37.24
C ASN A 599 -26.64 -32.38 -37.65
N ASP A 600 -25.55 -32.99 -38.11
CA ASP A 600 -24.24 -32.49 -38.58
C ASP A 600 -24.23 -31.44 -39.71
N GLY A 601 -23.09 -30.74 -39.85
CA GLY A 601 -22.71 -29.98 -41.05
C GLY A 601 -21.33 -29.32 -40.96
N THR A 602 -20.40 -29.78 -41.78
CA THR A 602 -18.99 -29.38 -42.00
C THR A 602 -18.74 -27.89 -42.34
N PRO A 603 -17.51 -27.35 -42.14
CA PRO A 603 -17.15 -25.99 -42.58
C PRO A 603 -16.48 -25.97 -43.96
N SER A 604 -16.87 -25.02 -44.81
CA SER A 604 -16.21 -24.71 -46.09
C SER A 604 -15.78 -23.24 -46.17
N HIS A 605 -14.65 -23.07 -46.85
CA HIS A 605 -13.79 -21.88 -47.00
C HIS A 605 -14.29 -20.80 -47.98
N ASP A 606 -13.54 -19.68 -47.97
CA ASP A 606 -13.44 -18.54 -48.90
C ASP A 606 -14.42 -17.36 -48.70
N GLY A 607 -14.00 -16.09 -48.73
CA GLY A 607 -12.69 -15.47 -48.99
C GLY A 607 -12.88 -13.97 -49.33
N GLY A 608 -11.91 -13.13 -48.95
CA GLY A 608 -11.80 -11.70 -49.31
C GLY A 608 -12.52 -10.75 -48.34
N GLY A 609 -11.93 -9.71 -47.75
CA GLY A 609 -10.71 -8.98 -48.09
C GLY A 609 -11.08 -7.50 -48.23
N GLU A 610 -11.10 -6.75 -47.13
CA GLU A 610 -10.99 -5.29 -47.20
C GLU A 610 -10.29 -4.72 -45.96
N GLN A 611 -9.11 -4.16 -46.22
CA GLN A 611 -8.35 -3.32 -45.29
C GLN A 611 -9.05 -1.97 -45.14
N THR A 612 -9.21 -1.49 -43.91
CA THR A 612 -9.18 -0.03 -43.68
C THR A 612 -8.68 0.32 -42.28
N LYS A 613 -7.42 0.74 -42.25
CA LYS A 613 -6.78 1.78 -41.42
C LYS A 613 -7.39 2.06 -40.03
N MET A 614 -6.65 1.61 -39.01
CA MET A 614 -6.69 2.16 -37.66
C MET A 614 -5.58 3.21 -37.50
N ARG A 615 -5.92 4.46 -37.15
CA ARG A 615 -5.02 5.47 -36.54
C ARG A 615 -5.85 6.67 -36.00
N PRO A 616 -5.29 7.55 -35.15
CA PRO A 616 -5.36 7.43 -33.69
C PRO A 616 -6.02 8.66 -33.02
N HIS A 617 -6.69 8.47 -31.88
CA HIS A 617 -7.01 9.57 -30.97
C HIS A 617 -6.47 9.23 -29.57
N LEU A 618 -5.17 9.46 -29.39
CA LEU A 618 -4.49 9.41 -28.09
C LEU A 618 -3.66 10.69 -27.88
N LEU A 619 -4.21 11.85 -28.27
CA LEU A 619 -3.51 13.13 -28.23
C LEU A 619 -4.30 14.27 -27.54
N VAL A 620 -5.36 13.92 -26.80
CA VAL A 620 -6.15 14.91 -26.01
C VAL A 620 -5.83 14.85 -24.52
N LEU A 621 -5.14 13.79 -24.05
CA LEU A 621 -4.73 13.67 -22.65
C LEU A 621 -3.44 14.43 -22.30
N PHE A 622 -2.67 14.85 -23.32
CA PHE A 622 -1.35 15.48 -23.13
C PHE A 622 -1.38 17.02 -23.11
N LEU A 623 -2.52 17.64 -23.42
CA LEU A 623 -2.65 19.11 -23.52
C LEU A 623 -3.27 19.78 -22.29
N PHE A 624 -3.68 19.03 -21.26
CA PHE A 624 -4.25 19.59 -20.03
C PHE A 624 -3.26 19.70 -18.86
N LEU A 625 -1.99 19.31 -19.04
CA LEU A 625 -0.99 19.28 -17.96
C LEU A 625 0.01 20.45 -17.97
N SER A 626 -0.14 21.44 -18.87
CA SER A 626 0.77 22.58 -18.96
C SER A 626 0.24 23.90 -18.39
N ALA A 627 -0.81 23.87 -17.56
CA ALA A 627 -1.36 25.08 -16.94
C ALA A 627 -1.70 24.85 -15.47
N SER A 628 -0.68 24.73 -14.63
CA SER A 628 -0.80 25.08 -13.21
C SER A 628 0.59 25.32 -12.62
N SER A 629 1.18 26.45 -12.98
CA SER A 629 2.21 27.10 -12.18
C SER A 629 2.23 28.57 -12.54
N ALA A 630 1.58 29.37 -11.69
CA ALA A 630 1.95 30.74 -11.34
C ALA A 630 0.78 31.34 -10.56
N GLU A 631 0.85 31.31 -9.23
CA GLU A 631 0.52 32.48 -8.40
C GLU A 631 0.87 32.16 -6.93
N GLN A 632 1.95 32.77 -6.43
CA GLN A 632 2.19 32.90 -4.99
C GLN A 632 2.54 34.35 -4.71
N ARG A 633 1.75 34.98 -3.83
CA ARG A 633 1.97 36.25 -3.07
C ARG A 633 0.68 36.52 -2.26
N ARG A 634 0.66 37.06 -1.04
CA ARG A 634 1.66 37.57 -0.06
C ARG A 634 0.85 37.95 1.21
N VAL A 635 1.35 37.74 2.44
CA VAL A 635 1.10 38.61 3.61
C VAL A 635 2.37 38.60 4.48
N LYS A 636 2.84 39.80 4.86
CA LYS A 636 4.19 40.05 5.41
C LYS A 636 4.27 39.99 6.93
N SER A 637 5.36 39.42 7.45
CA SER A 637 5.83 39.51 8.86
C SER A 637 7.30 39.97 8.94
N ALA A 638 7.75 40.50 10.07
CA ALA A 638 9.05 41.17 10.23
C ALA A 638 10.29 40.24 10.13
N GLU A 639 10.17 38.93 10.39
CA GLU A 639 11.20 37.91 10.09
C GLU A 639 11.49 37.80 8.58
N GLU A 640 10.49 38.13 7.77
CA GLU A 640 10.52 38.00 6.32
C GLU A 640 11.38 39.10 5.66
N LYS A 641 11.76 40.17 6.38
CA LYS A 641 12.62 41.23 5.80
C LYS A 641 14.04 40.74 5.54
N CYS A 642 14.62 39.96 6.45
CA CYS A 642 15.98 39.43 6.26
C CYS A 642 16.01 38.28 5.24
N HIS A 643 15.00 37.39 5.25
CA HIS A 643 14.83 36.36 4.22
C HIS A 643 14.40 36.90 2.85
N ALA A 644 13.78 38.09 2.78
CA ALA A 644 13.48 38.77 1.51
C ALA A 644 14.71 39.44 0.89
N ASP A 645 15.66 39.92 1.71
CA ASP A 645 16.94 40.46 1.25
C ASP A 645 17.97 39.33 0.99
N HIS A 646 17.81 38.16 1.62
CA HIS A 646 18.64 36.95 1.45
C HIS A 646 17.79 35.68 1.25
N PRO A 647 17.34 35.39 0.01
CA PRO A 647 16.52 34.20 -0.27
C PRO A 647 17.34 32.90 -0.11
N THR A 648 16.72 31.86 0.47
CA THR A 648 17.31 30.53 0.69
C THR A 648 17.67 29.80 -0.62
N LEU A 649 16.90 30.04 -1.68
CA LEU A 649 17.17 29.58 -3.05
C LEU A 649 17.43 30.81 -3.94
N LEU A 650 18.65 30.96 -4.46
CA LEU A 650 19.02 32.10 -5.32
C LEU A 650 18.43 31.99 -6.74
N HIS A 651 18.19 30.77 -7.21
CA HIS A 651 17.65 30.49 -8.54
C HIS A 651 16.58 29.40 -8.48
N TYR A 652 15.50 29.55 -9.24
CA TYR A 652 14.46 28.53 -9.41
C TYR A 652 14.66 27.74 -10.70
N PHE A 653 14.06 26.55 -10.77
CA PHE A 653 14.10 25.66 -11.94
C PHE A 653 13.61 26.38 -13.20
N SER A 654 14.47 26.47 -14.21
CA SER A 654 14.13 27.13 -15.48
C SER A 654 13.38 26.18 -16.42
N TRP A 655 12.70 26.73 -17.43
CA TRP A 655 12.07 25.92 -18.48
C TRP A 655 13.07 25.04 -19.23
N ALA A 656 14.34 25.46 -19.32
CA ALA A 656 15.41 24.67 -19.92
C ALA A 656 15.72 23.44 -19.05
N ASP A 657 15.71 23.59 -17.73
CA ASP A 657 15.94 22.49 -16.79
C ASP A 657 14.82 21.44 -16.86
N TYR A 658 13.56 21.89 -16.94
CA TYR A 658 12.41 21.01 -17.19
C TYR A 658 12.52 20.29 -18.54
N THR A 659 12.98 20.98 -19.59
CA THR A 659 13.19 20.36 -20.91
C THR A 659 14.23 19.25 -20.85
N VAL A 660 15.37 19.46 -20.19
CA VAL A 660 16.43 18.43 -20.05
C VAL A 660 15.92 17.22 -19.29
N LEU A 661 15.22 17.42 -18.17
CA LEU A 661 14.63 16.35 -17.39
C LEU A 661 13.58 15.56 -18.20
N ALA A 662 12.66 16.27 -18.86
CA ALA A 662 11.62 15.64 -19.69
C ALA A 662 12.21 14.83 -20.84
N MET A 663 13.28 15.33 -21.49
CA MET A 663 13.99 14.63 -22.56
C MET A 663 14.63 13.33 -22.07
N MET A 664 15.28 13.32 -20.90
CA MET A 664 15.86 12.11 -20.33
C MET A 664 14.79 11.02 -20.05
N LEU A 665 13.65 11.43 -19.48
CA LEU A 665 12.53 10.52 -19.19
C LEU A 665 11.89 9.99 -20.47
N LEU A 666 11.72 10.85 -21.47
CA LEU A 666 11.16 10.48 -22.77
C LEU A 666 12.08 9.49 -23.50
N VAL A 667 13.40 9.72 -23.52
CA VAL A 667 14.36 8.79 -24.12
C VAL A 667 14.34 7.43 -23.41
N SER A 668 14.27 7.41 -22.07
CA SER A 668 14.16 6.15 -21.30
C SER A 668 12.88 5.38 -21.67
N CYS A 669 11.75 6.07 -21.82
CA CYS A 669 10.49 5.49 -22.25
C CYS A 669 10.53 4.99 -23.72
N LEU A 670 11.17 5.74 -24.61
CA LEU A 670 11.36 5.37 -26.01
C LEU A 670 12.21 4.11 -26.16
N ILE A 671 13.30 3.97 -25.40
CA ILE A 671 14.12 2.75 -25.40
C ILE A 671 13.26 1.54 -25.00
N GLY A 672 12.47 1.65 -23.92
CA GLY A 672 11.61 0.56 -23.48
C GLY A 672 10.51 0.19 -24.48
N THR A 673 9.86 1.18 -25.08
CA THR A 673 8.86 0.94 -26.13
C THR A 673 9.47 0.36 -27.40
N PHE A 674 10.67 0.81 -27.79
CA PHE A 674 11.39 0.25 -28.93
C PHE A 674 11.65 -1.24 -28.77
N TYR A 675 12.21 -1.66 -27.62
CA TYR A 675 12.45 -3.08 -27.33
C TYR A 675 11.14 -3.86 -27.09
N GLY A 676 10.07 -3.22 -26.63
CA GLY A 676 8.76 -3.85 -26.44
C GLY A 676 7.98 -4.12 -27.73
N PHE A 677 8.06 -3.22 -28.72
CA PHE A 677 7.25 -3.29 -29.96
C PHE A 677 8.03 -3.72 -31.21
N PHE A 678 9.32 -3.35 -31.33
CA PHE A 678 10.11 -3.56 -32.54
C PHE A 678 11.17 -4.67 -32.43
N SER A 679 11.54 -5.10 -31.22
CA SER A 679 12.37 -6.29 -31.05
C SER A 679 11.59 -7.55 -31.42
N LYS A 680 12.29 -8.61 -31.86
CA LYS A 680 11.69 -9.94 -32.06
C LYS A 680 10.83 -10.30 -30.85
N LYS A 681 9.57 -10.71 -31.09
CA LYS A 681 8.58 -10.99 -30.04
C LYS A 681 9.19 -11.91 -28.98
N GLN A 682 9.28 -11.42 -27.74
CA GLN A 682 9.65 -12.24 -26.59
C GLN A 682 8.45 -13.16 -26.28
N GLU A 683 8.43 -14.35 -26.87
CA GLU A 683 7.31 -15.28 -26.71
C GLU A 683 7.41 -16.11 -25.41
N THR A 684 8.62 -16.26 -24.85
CA THR A 684 8.87 -17.06 -23.65
C THR A 684 9.12 -16.21 -22.39
N SER A 685 8.87 -16.78 -21.21
CA SER A 685 9.22 -16.12 -19.94
C SER A 685 10.73 -15.92 -19.76
N GLN A 686 11.55 -16.85 -20.27
CA GLN A 686 13.00 -16.73 -20.22
C GLN A 686 13.51 -15.59 -21.12
N ASP A 687 12.93 -15.40 -22.30
CA ASP A 687 13.29 -14.27 -23.17
C ASP A 687 12.94 -12.92 -22.54
N PHE A 688 11.81 -12.85 -21.83
CA PHE A 688 11.38 -11.64 -21.13
C PHE A 688 12.24 -11.35 -19.89
N LEU A 689 12.51 -12.37 -19.05
CA LEU A 689 13.14 -12.20 -17.74
C LEU A 689 14.67 -12.24 -17.78
N LEU A 690 15.27 -13.01 -18.68
CA LEU A 690 16.73 -13.17 -18.82
C LEU A 690 17.29 -12.51 -20.08
N GLY A 691 16.43 -11.99 -20.95
CA GLY A 691 16.85 -11.33 -22.18
C GLY A 691 17.50 -12.27 -23.20
N GLY A 692 17.13 -13.55 -23.22
CA GLY A 692 17.61 -14.53 -24.20
C GLY A 692 19.15 -14.62 -24.30
N SER A 693 19.85 -14.38 -23.19
CA SER A 693 21.30 -14.45 -23.00
C SER A 693 22.21 -13.78 -24.04
N SER A 694 21.72 -12.79 -24.79
CA SER A 694 22.42 -12.21 -25.96
C SER A 694 22.93 -10.77 -25.73
N MET A 695 23.13 -10.37 -24.47
CA MET A 695 23.57 -9.01 -24.13
C MET A 695 25.09 -8.85 -24.25
N GLY A 696 25.53 -7.69 -24.76
CA GLY A 696 26.94 -7.35 -24.88
C GLY A 696 27.59 -7.00 -23.54
N THR A 697 28.91 -7.16 -23.44
CA THR A 697 29.67 -6.97 -22.20
C THR A 697 29.60 -5.55 -21.63
N VAL A 698 29.68 -4.52 -22.48
CA VAL A 698 29.68 -3.12 -22.04
C VAL A 698 28.31 -2.69 -21.51
N PRO A 699 27.17 -2.91 -22.20
CA PRO A 699 25.85 -2.63 -21.65
C PRO A 699 25.60 -3.35 -20.32
N THR A 700 25.97 -4.63 -20.21
CA THR A 700 25.82 -5.38 -18.96
C THR A 700 26.68 -4.82 -17.84
N ALA A 701 27.94 -4.42 -18.12
CA ALA A 701 28.83 -3.82 -17.13
C ALA A 701 28.29 -2.48 -16.60
N MET A 702 27.85 -1.60 -17.51
CA MET A 702 27.28 -0.30 -17.16
C MET A 702 25.96 -0.47 -16.39
N SER A 703 25.10 -1.39 -16.83
CA SER A 703 23.84 -1.69 -16.15
C SER A 703 24.05 -2.32 -14.76
N LEU A 704 25.09 -3.14 -14.57
CA LEU A 704 25.48 -3.64 -13.26
C LEU A 704 25.95 -2.49 -12.35
N ALA A 705 26.80 -1.59 -12.85
CA ALA A 705 27.25 -0.43 -12.08
C ALA A 705 26.06 0.49 -11.70
N ALA A 706 25.20 0.80 -12.67
CA ALA A 706 24.03 1.67 -12.46
C ALA A 706 23.05 1.11 -11.42
N SER A 707 22.91 -0.21 -11.34
CA SER A 707 22.00 -0.83 -10.35
C SER A 707 22.45 -0.71 -8.91
N PHE A 708 23.76 -0.65 -8.69
CA PHE A 708 24.31 -0.45 -7.36
C PHE A 708 24.34 1.03 -6.99
N ILE A 709 24.53 1.90 -7.97
CA ILE A 709 24.66 3.33 -7.75
C ILE A 709 23.27 3.97 -7.80
N THR A 710 22.70 4.15 -6.62
CA THR A 710 21.35 4.69 -6.48
C THR A 710 21.33 6.19 -6.23
N ALA A 711 20.17 6.81 -6.43
CA ALA A 711 19.94 8.20 -6.04
C ALA A 711 20.22 8.46 -4.55
N ILE A 712 20.02 7.44 -3.71
CA ILE A 712 20.29 7.52 -2.26
C ILE A 712 21.79 7.69 -2.02
N GLU A 713 22.64 6.89 -2.69
CA GLU A 713 24.09 7.00 -2.57
C GLU A 713 24.63 8.29 -3.20
N LEU A 714 24.01 8.74 -4.29
CA LEU A 714 24.36 9.98 -4.98
C LEU A 714 24.15 11.23 -4.09
N LEU A 715 23.06 11.28 -3.34
CA LEU A 715 22.76 12.38 -2.42
C LEU A 715 23.42 12.19 -1.05
N GLY A 716 23.50 10.95 -0.57
CA GLY A 716 23.99 10.60 0.75
C GLY A 716 25.52 10.62 0.88
N ASN A 717 26.29 10.15 -0.11
CA ASN A 717 27.75 10.10 0.00
C ASN A 717 28.40 11.50 0.14
N PRO A 718 27.99 12.53 -0.64
CA PRO A 718 28.49 13.89 -0.46
C PRO A 718 28.08 14.48 0.90
N ALA A 719 26.87 14.18 1.38
CA ALA A 719 26.38 14.61 2.69
C ALA A 719 27.16 13.95 3.85
N GLU A 720 27.48 12.66 3.73
CA GLU A 720 28.32 11.93 4.70
C GLU A 720 29.74 12.54 4.75
N MET A 721 30.33 12.85 3.60
CA MET A 721 31.62 13.54 3.54
C MET A 721 31.58 14.92 4.22
N TYR A 722 30.50 15.67 4.02
CA TYR A 722 30.31 16.99 4.61
C TYR A 722 30.21 16.95 6.15
N GLY A 723 29.39 16.04 6.69
CA GLY A 723 29.10 15.95 8.13
C GLY A 723 30.10 15.12 8.93
N GLN A 724 30.58 14.00 8.37
CA GLN A 724 31.33 12.95 9.08
C GLN A 724 32.76 12.77 8.56
N GLY A 725 33.04 13.13 7.30
CA GLY A 725 34.38 13.14 6.71
C GLY A 725 34.69 11.96 5.77
N THR A 726 35.99 11.73 5.51
CA THR A 726 36.48 10.83 4.44
C THR A 726 36.46 9.33 4.78
N GLN A 727 36.12 8.93 6.01
CA GLN A 727 36.25 7.55 6.49
C GLN A 727 35.50 6.52 5.61
N PHE A 728 34.29 6.86 5.14
CA PHE A 728 33.48 5.96 4.33
C PHE A 728 34.04 5.73 2.90
N TRP A 729 34.94 6.58 2.40
CA TRP A 729 35.60 6.41 1.09
C TRP A 729 36.39 5.11 0.98
N MET A 730 36.87 4.58 2.12
CA MET A 730 37.60 3.31 2.21
C MET A 730 36.79 2.10 1.71
N THR A 731 35.47 2.24 1.51
CA THR A 731 34.61 1.22 0.86
C THR A 731 35.10 0.86 -0.55
N CYS A 732 35.89 1.72 -1.19
CA CYS A 732 36.52 1.42 -2.47
C CYS A 732 37.41 0.16 -2.42
N LEU A 733 38.06 -0.11 -1.29
CA LEU A 733 38.83 -1.34 -1.10
C LEU A 733 37.92 -2.58 -1.04
N SER A 734 36.72 -2.45 -0.47
CA SER A 734 35.72 -3.52 -0.43
C SER A 734 35.28 -3.95 -1.84
N PHE A 735 35.18 -3.02 -2.79
CA PHE A 735 34.90 -3.33 -4.20
C PHE A 735 36.00 -4.19 -4.84
N ILE A 736 37.27 -3.92 -4.51
CA ILE A 736 38.40 -4.70 -5.02
C ILE A 736 38.38 -6.12 -4.44
N LEU A 737 38.00 -6.27 -3.17
CA LEU A 737 37.93 -7.55 -2.48
C LEU A 737 36.74 -8.42 -2.90
N VAL A 738 35.57 -7.81 -3.18
CA VAL A 738 34.35 -8.56 -3.50
C VAL A 738 34.39 -9.20 -4.89
N VAL A 739 35.02 -8.56 -5.89
CA VAL A 739 35.03 -9.07 -7.27
C VAL A 739 35.71 -10.46 -7.40
N PRO A 740 36.89 -10.71 -6.81
CA PRO A 740 37.48 -12.04 -6.78
C PRO A 740 36.58 -13.09 -6.08
N ILE A 741 35.92 -12.71 -4.99
CA ILE A 741 35.00 -13.58 -4.23
C ILE A 741 33.84 -13.99 -5.13
N THR A 742 33.14 -13.02 -5.74
CA THR A 742 32.00 -13.30 -6.62
C THR A 742 32.42 -14.09 -7.86
N SER A 743 33.49 -13.66 -8.54
CA SER A 743 33.90 -14.23 -9.84
C SER A 743 34.43 -15.67 -9.76
N ARG A 744 35.09 -16.06 -8.67
CA ARG A 744 35.65 -17.41 -8.49
C ARG A 744 34.75 -18.33 -7.66
N LEU A 745 34.07 -17.81 -6.64
CA LEU A 745 33.37 -18.67 -5.68
C LEU A 745 31.90 -18.90 -6.04
N TYR A 746 31.16 -17.86 -6.43
CA TYR A 746 29.71 -17.92 -6.62
C TYR A 746 29.30 -18.00 -8.09
N LEU A 747 29.91 -17.15 -8.93
CA LEU A 747 29.53 -16.99 -10.34
C LEU A 747 29.55 -18.31 -11.15
N PRO A 748 30.55 -19.21 -11.00
CA PRO A 748 30.57 -20.46 -11.76
C PRO A 748 29.34 -21.34 -11.53
N VAL A 749 28.80 -21.36 -10.31
CA VAL A 749 27.62 -22.16 -9.95
C VAL A 749 26.37 -21.60 -10.65
N PHE A 750 26.17 -20.28 -10.59
CA PHE A 750 25.01 -19.66 -11.24
C PHE A 750 25.03 -19.79 -12.77
N ILE A 751 26.19 -19.58 -13.41
CA ILE A 751 26.32 -19.70 -14.87
C ILE A 751 26.16 -21.13 -15.36
N LYS A 752 26.60 -22.14 -14.58
CA LYS A 752 26.38 -23.56 -14.90
C LYS A 752 24.91 -23.95 -14.84
N LEU A 753 24.20 -23.54 -13.78
CA LEU A 753 22.81 -23.95 -13.54
C LEU A 753 21.79 -23.15 -14.36
N ARG A 754 22.10 -21.90 -14.73
CA ARG A 754 21.24 -20.98 -15.52
C ARG A 754 19.78 -20.92 -15.06
N LEU A 755 19.56 -20.87 -13.76
CA LEU A 755 18.23 -20.82 -13.16
C LEU A 755 17.62 -19.41 -13.31
N THR A 756 16.34 -19.32 -13.67
CA THR A 756 15.64 -18.03 -13.79
C THR A 756 15.53 -17.33 -12.43
N SER A 757 15.29 -18.10 -11.35
CA SER A 757 15.39 -17.65 -9.97
C SER A 757 16.64 -18.25 -9.32
N SER A 758 17.47 -17.41 -8.72
CA SER A 758 18.64 -17.88 -7.95
C SER A 758 18.23 -18.72 -6.74
N TYR A 759 17.02 -18.54 -6.19
CA TYR A 759 16.54 -19.29 -5.03
C TYR A 759 16.15 -20.73 -5.37
N GLU A 760 15.96 -21.06 -6.65
CA GLU A 760 15.78 -22.44 -7.08
C GLU A 760 17.00 -23.31 -6.77
N TYR A 761 18.20 -22.74 -6.74
CA TYR A 761 19.41 -23.40 -6.24
C TYR A 761 19.22 -23.94 -4.82
N LEU A 762 18.57 -23.18 -3.93
CA LEU A 762 18.36 -23.62 -2.54
C LEU A 762 17.37 -24.79 -2.45
N GLN A 763 16.44 -24.92 -3.41
CA GLN A 763 15.60 -26.12 -3.50
C GLN A 763 16.37 -27.34 -3.98
N LEU A 764 17.26 -27.17 -4.96
CA LEU A 764 18.11 -28.25 -5.47
C LEU A 764 19.11 -28.72 -4.40
N ARG A 765 19.67 -27.78 -3.62
CA ARG A 765 20.67 -28.06 -2.59
C ARG A 765 20.07 -28.54 -1.26
N PHE A 766 18.93 -27.98 -0.86
CA PHE A 766 18.28 -28.28 0.42
C PHE A 766 16.85 -28.77 0.19
N ASP A 767 15.86 -27.89 0.29
CA ASP A 767 14.45 -28.24 0.13
C ASP A 767 13.63 -27.05 -0.37
N ARG A 768 12.35 -27.33 -0.68
CA ARG A 768 11.39 -26.32 -1.12
C ARG A 768 11.15 -25.23 -0.07
N ASN A 769 11.28 -25.53 1.21
CA ASN A 769 11.05 -24.56 2.28
C ASN A 769 12.18 -23.51 2.33
N CYS A 770 13.44 -23.92 2.11
CA CYS A 770 14.58 -23.01 1.99
C CYS A 770 14.41 -22.02 0.84
N ARG A 771 13.94 -22.51 -0.32
CA ARG A 771 13.60 -21.67 -1.49
C ARG A 771 12.55 -20.63 -1.13
N LEU A 772 11.40 -21.08 -0.57
CA LEU A 772 10.28 -20.20 -0.24
C LEU A 772 10.63 -19.15 0.81
N LEU A 773 11.38 -19.53 1.86
CA LEU A 773 11.84 -18.62 2.90
C LEU A 773 12.70 -17.50 2.31
N SER A 774 13.72 -17.87 1.52
CA SER A 774 14.67 -16.91 0.95
C SER A 774 14.02 -16.00 -0.08
N SER A 775 13.17 -16.55 -0.96
CA SER A 775 12.44 -15.78 -1.97
C SER A 775 11.46 -14.80 -1.31
N ALA A 776 10.77 -15.19 -0.24
CA ALA A 776 9.84 -14.32 0.48
C ALA A 776 10.57 -13.19 1.21
N LEU A 777 11.70 -13.49 1.87
CA LEU A 777 12.54 -12.48 2.54
C LEU A 777 13.06 -11.44 1.54
N TYR A 778 13.58 -11.89 0.39
CA TYR A 778 14.05 -10.99 -0.65
C TYR A 778 12.91 -10.15 -1.26
N MET A 779 11.75 -10.76 -1.53
CA MET A 779 10.60 -10.02 -2.04
C MET A 779 10.19 -8.87 -1.10
N LEU A 780 10.11 -9.14 0.21
CA LEU A 780 9.78 -8.14 1.21
C LEU A 780 10.83 -7.01 1.25
N GLN A 781 12.12 -7.39 1.31
CA GLN A 781 13.24 -6.46 1.31
C GLN A 781 13.22 -5.55 0.06
N MET A 782 13.09 -6.13 -1.13
CA MET A 782 13.17 -5.37 -2.38
C MET A 782 11.99 -4.44 -2.57
N VAL A 783 10.78 -4.86 -2.20
CA VAL A 783 9.58 -4.01 -2.31
C VAL A 783 9.68 -2.77 -1.41
N LEU A 784 10.22 -2.92 -0.19
CA LEU A 784 10.47 -1.78 0.70
C LEU A 784 11.60 -0.90 0.16
N TYR A 785 12.71 -1.52 -0.27
CA TYR A 785 13.87 -0.80 -0.81
C TYR A 785 13.52 0.06 -2.04
N THR A 786 12.72 -0.46 -2.98
CA THR A 786 12.30 0.30 -4.17
C THR A 786 11.45 1.53 -3.81
N SER A 787 10.63 1.44 -2.75
CA SER A 787 9.85 2.57 -2.26
C SER A 787 10.75 3.69 -1.72
N VAL A 788 11.81 3.31 -0.99
CA VAL A 788 12.81 4.25 -0.47
C VAL A 788 13.64 4.87 -1.60
N ALA A 789 14.04 4.07 -2.58
CA ALA A 789 14.87 4.49 -3.71
C ALA A 789 14.23 5.55 -4.62
N VAL A 790 12.89 5.64 -4.66
CA VAL A 790 12.16 6.66 -5.44
C VAL A 790 11.78 7.88 -4.59
N TYR A 791 11.55 7.67 -3.29
CA TYR A 791 11.19 8.77 -2.40
C TYR A 791 12.31 9.79 -2.22
N ALA A 792 13.55 9.33 -1.97
CA ALA A 792 14.73 10.20 -1.78
C ALA A 792 14.93 11.22 -2.92
N PRO A 793 15.00 10.80 -4.20
CA PRO A 793 15.19 11.73 -5.32
C PRO A 793 13.98 12.62 -5.56
N ALA A 794 12.76 12.15 -5.29
CA ALA A 794 11.56 12.96 -5.43
C ALA A 794 11.48 14.06 -4.37
N LEU A 795 11.92 13.77 -3.14
CA LEU A 795 12.05 14.77 -2.08
C LEU A 795 13.09 15.83 -2.45
N ALA A 796 14.27 15.41 -2.92
CA ALA A 796 15.29 16.33 -3.42
C ALA A 796 14.77 17.20 -4.58
N LEU A 797 14.00 16.62 -5.51
CA LEU A 797 13.37 17.36 -6.60
C LEU A 797 12.37 18.39 -6.06
N SER A 798 11.54 18.02 -5.08
CA SER A 798 10.50 18.89 -4.53
C SER A 798 11.09 20.18 -3.96
N HIS A 799 12.18 20.08 -3.22
CA HIS A 799 12.86 21.25 -2.65
C HIS A 799 13.48 22.17 -3.71
N VAL A 800 13.94 21.60 -4.82
CA VAL A 800 14.60 22.34 -5.90
C VAL A 800 13.60 22.98 -6.88
N THR A 801 12.49 22.30 -7.16
CA THR A 801 11.48 22.74 -8.15
C THR A 801 10.29 23.45 -7.54
N GLY A 802 10.03 23.25 -6.23
CA GLY A 802 8.76 23.58 -5.60
C GLY A 802 7.60 22.63 -5.99
N LEU A 803 7.87 21.59 -6.78
CA LEU A 803 6.87 20.59 -7.17
C LEU A 803 6.51 19.72 -5.97
N ASN A 804 5.23 19.34 -5.82
CA ASN A 804 4.83 18.44 -4.74
C ASN A 804 5.55 17.08 -4.86
N THR A 805 6.19 16.62 -3.78
CA THR A 805 6.94 15.36 -3.72
C THR A 805 6.16 14.18 -4.29
N TYR A 806 4.86 14.05 -4.00
CA TYR A 806 4.04 12.94 -4.48
C TYR A 806 3.78 13.00 -6.00
N ILE A 807 3.72 14.20 -6.58
CA ILE A 807 3.62 14.36 -8.04
C ILE A 807 4.91 13.88 -8.69
N ALA A 808 6.06 14.24 -8.13
CA ALA A 808 7.37 13.76 -8.60
C ALA A 808 7.47 12.22 -8.50
N VAL A 809 7.13 11.64 -7.36
CA VAL A 809 7.10 10.18 -7.16
C VAL A 809 6.18 9.50 -8.19
N THR A 810 4.97 10.02 -8.38
CA THR A 810 3.98 9.44 -9.30
C THR A 810 4.50 9.43 -10.73
N LEU A 811 5.13 10.52 -11.17
CA LEU A 811 5.70 10.64 -12.51
C LEU A 811 6.78 9.59 -12.75
N VAL A 812 7.69 9.41 -11.79
CA VAL A 812 8.79 8.43 -11.87
C VAL A 812 8.26 7.01 -11.92
N TYR A 813 7.33 6.65 -11.04
CA TYR A 813 6.74 5.30 -11.04
C TYR A 813 5.95 5.03 -12.33
N MET A 814 5.19 6.00 -12.83
CA MET A 814 4.47 5.85 -14.10
C MET A 814 5.42 5.52 -15.25
N VAL A 815 6.52 6.26 -15.39
CA VAL A 815 7.53 6.01 -16.43
C VAL A 815 8.19 4.65 -16.19
N CYS A 816 8.64 4.38 -14.97
CA CYS A 816 9.37 3.16 -14.61
C CYS A 816 8.55 1.88 -14.84
N ILE A 817 7.32 1.86 -14.32
CA ILE A 817 6.40 0.71 -14.47
C ILE A 817 6.11 0.49 -15.95
N PHE A 818 5.90 1.56 -16.72
CA PHE A 818 5.59 1.46 -18.12
C PHE A 818 6.74 0.82 -18.91
N TYR A 819 7.97 1.37 -18.86
CA TYR A 819 9.04 0.83 -19.70
C TYR A 819 9.55 -0.54 -19.22
N ALA A 820 9.59 -0.78 -17.90
CA ALA A 820 10.02 -2.07 -17.33
C ALA A 820 9.02 -3.19 -17.67
N SER A 821 7.70 -2.91 -17.59
CA SER A 821 6.68 -3.90 -17.91
C SER A 821 6.60 -4.20 -19.42
N GLN A 822 6.86 -3.24 -20.31
CA GLN A 822 6.76 -3.47 -21.75
C GLN A 822 8.01 -4.11 -22.35
N GLY A 823 9.21 -3.72 -21.91
CA GLY A 823 10.47 -4.05 -22.59
C GLY A 823 11.22 -5.29 -22.06
N GLY A 824 10.94 -5.76 -20.84
CA GLY A 824 11.65 -6.88 -20.21
C GLY A 824 13.14 -6.60 -19.96
N MET A 825 13.91 -7.63 -19.60
CA MET A 825 15.31 -7.46 -19.17
C MET A 825 16.23 -6.80 -20.20
N LYS A 826 16.04 -7.06 -21.51
CA LYS A 826 16.81 -6.39 -22.57
C LYS A 826 16.64 -4.87 -22.56
N ALA A 827 15.41 -4.41 -22.41
CA ALA A 827 15.12 -2.99 -22.34
C ALA A 827 15.72 -2.37 -21.08
N VAL A 828 15.57 -3.05 -19.93
CA VAL A 828 16.11 -2.59 -18.65
C VAL A 828 17.63 -2.40 -18.74
N ILE A 829 18.38 -3.36 -19.28
CA ILE A 829 19.85 -3.23 -19.41
C ILE A 829 20.24 -2.04 -20.31
N MET A 830 19.49 -1.81 -21.39
CA MET A 830 19.76 -0.70 -22.31
C MET A 830 19.38 0.67 -21.73
N THR A 831 18.25 0.76 -21.02
CA THR A 831 17.86 1.99 -20.31
C THR A 831 18.87 2.31 -19.21
N ASP A 832 19.30 1.30 -18.45
CA ASP A 832 20.30 1.48 -17.39
C ASP A 832 21.64 1.97 -17.95
N THR A 833 22.05 1.46 -19.12
CA THR A 833 23.30 1.89 -19.78
C THR A 833 23.25 3.38 -20.15
N PHE A 834 22.12 3.82 -20.73
CA PHE A 834 21.90 5.24 -21.03
C PHE A 834 21.86 6.09 -19.75
N GLN A 835 21.14 5.62 -18.73
CA GLN A 835 21.00 6.29 -17.44
C GLN A 835 22.33 6.43 -16.70
N ALA A 836 23.18 5.41 -16.75
CA ALA A 836 24.53 5.44 -16.18
C ALA A 836 25.41 6.51 -16.85
N ALA A 837 25.29 6.68 -18.17
CA ALA A 837 26.02 7.72 -18.90
C ALA A 837 25.55 9.13 -18.50
N VAL A 838 24.23 9.33 -18.36
CA VAL A 838 23.66 10.60 -17.88
C VAL A 838 24.11 10.91 -16.46
N LEU A 839 24.06 9.90 -15.57
CA LEU A 839 24.53 9.99 -14.19
C LEU A 839 26.01 10.42 -14.11
N LEU A 840 26.91 9.70 -14.80
CA LEU A 840 28.34 10.02 -14.85
C LEU A 840 28.58 11.43 -15.37
N GLY A 841 27.91 11.79 -16.48
CA GLY A 841 28.01 13.13 -17.06
C GLY A 841 27.60 14.21 -16.08
N SER A 842 26.51 14.01 -15.34
CA SER A 842 26.01 14.98 -14.36
C SER A 842 26.98 15.20 -13.20
N LEU A 843 27.60 14.11 -12.72
CA LEU A 843 28.56 14.12 -11.62
C LEU A 843 29.86 14.83 -11.97
N PHE A 844 30.47 14.48 -13.10
CA PHE A 844 31.72 15.10 -13.54
C PHE A 844 31.55 16.59 -13.79
N LEU A 845 30.39 17.00 -14.29
CA LEU A 845 30.10 18.40 -14.58
C LEU A 845 29.94 19.23 -13.31
N ILE A 846 29.24 18.71 -12.29
CA ILE A 846 29.11 19.39 -10.98
C ILE A 846 30.47 19.51 -10.30
N LEU A 847 31.25 18.43 -10.27
CA LEU A 847 32.58 18.45 -9.67
C LEU A 847 33.51 19.42 -10.41
N GLY A 848 33.54 19.37 -11.75
CA GLY A 848 34.40 20.22 -12.56
C GLY A 848 34.13 21.71 -12.36
N TYR A 849 32.85 22.09 -12.32
CA TYR A 849 32.45 23.48 -12.06
C TYR A 849 32.72 23.88 -10.60
N GLY A 850 32.39 23.01 -9.64
CA GLY A 850 32.65 23.24 -8.22
C GLY A 850 34.13 23.51 -7.91
N LEU A 851 35.03 22.70 -8.48
CA LEU A 851 36.48 22.90 -8.37
C LEU A 851 36.96 24.19 -9.02
N SER A 852 36.35 24.60 -10.14
CA SER A 852 36.72 25.85 -10.83
C SER A 852 36.33 27.10 -10.03
N ARG A 853 35.29 27.00 -9.19
CA ARG A 853 34.81 28.09 -8.34
C ARG A 853 35.66 28.22 -7.07
N GLU A 854 36.04 27.10 -6.45
CA GLU A 854 36.76 27.06 -5.17
C GLU A 854 38.30 27.16 -5.32
N SER A 855 38.80 28.06 -6.18
CA SER A 855 40.25 28.30 -6.42
C SER A 855 41.10 27.05 -6.74
N GLY A 856 40.48 25.93 -7.12
CA GLY A 856 41.14 24.66 -7.48
C GLY A 856 41.18 23.60 -6.37
N ILE A 857 41.53 22.37 -6.77
CA ILE A 857 41.52 21.17 -5.90
C ILE A 857 42.43 21.29 -4.67
N THR A 858 43.53 22.04 -4.78
CA THR A 858 44.50 22.23 -3.69
C THR A 858 43.92 23.04 -2.54
N SER A 859 43.13 24.07 -2.84
CA SER A 859 42.48 24.90 -1.81
C SER A 859 41.43 24.07 -1.06
N VAL A 860 40.56 23.39 -1.81
CA VAL A 860 39.53 22.51 -1.25
C VAL A 860 40.15 21.43 -0.34
N TRP A 861 41.25 20.82 -0.77
CA TRP A 861 41.94 19.81 0.01
C TRP A 861 42.52 20.36 1.32
N GLU A 862 43.18 21.53 1.27
CA GLU A 862 43.79 22.16 2.44
C GLU A 862 42.75 22.59 3.48
N GLU A 863 41.60 23.12 3.04
CA GLU A 863 40.51 23.53 3.93
C GLU A 863 39.88 22.33 4.65
N ASN A 864 39.62 21.24 3.94
CA ASN A 864 39.09 20.00 4.53
C ASN A 864 40.10 19.32 5.46
N ALA A 865 41.41 19.43 5.16
CA ALA A 865 42.47 18.94 6.03
C ALA A 865 42.55 19.74 7.34
N LYS A 866 42.48 21.07 7.27
CA LYS A 866 42.47 21.96 8.44
C LYS A 866 41.25 21.72 9.34
N SER A 867 40.11 21.37 8.77
CA SER A 867 38.90 21.08 9.53
C SER A 867 38.86 19.68 10.17
N GLY A 868 39.91 18.87 10.01
CA GLY A 868 39.96 17.50 10.50
C GLY A 868 39.03 16.52 9.78
N ARG A 869 38.47 16.85 8.61
CA ARG A 869 37.57 15.94 7.84
C ARG A 869 38.33 14.89 7.02
N MET A 870 39.65 15.06 6.90
CA MET A 870 40.58 14.17 6.19
C MET A 870 41.13 13.07 7.11
N GLU A 871 40.31 12.07 7.41
CA GLU A 871 40.66 10.91 8.23
C GLU A 871 40.30 9.62 7.49
N PHE A 872 41.22 9.12 6.66
CA PHE A 872 41.00 7.87 5.92
C PHE A 872 41.13 6.62 6.79
N PHE A 873 42.03 6.65 7.78
CA PHE A 873 42.44 5.45 8.52
C PHE A 873 42.08 5.54 10.01
N ASN A 874 40.80 5.40 10.33
CA ASN A 874 40.37 5.16 11.70
C ASN A 874 40.53 3.67 12.05
N MET A 875 41.59 3.32 12.78
CA MET A 875 41.95 1.92 13.08
C MET A 875 41.31 1.35 14.35
N ASP A 876 40.29 2.00 14.91
CA ASP A 876 39.56 1.49 16.08
C ASP A 876 38.84 0.16 15.75
N PRO A 877 39.17 -0.96 16.43
CA PRO A 877 38.55 -2.26 16.19
C PRO A 877 37.14 -2.40 16.78
N SER A 878 36.66 -1.41 17.54
CA SER A 878 35.35 -1.50 18.17
C SER A 878 34.21 -1.56 17.14
N PRO A 879 33.29 -2.55 17.23
CA PRO A 879 32.16 -2.66 16.30
C PRO A 879 31.08 -1.59 16.52
N THR A 880 31.17 -0.82 17.62
CA THR A 880 30.24 0.27 17.94
C THR A 880 30.58 1.58 17.21
N VAL A 881 31.77 1.66 16.61
CA VAL A 881 32.16 2.84 15.83
C VAL A 881 31.46 2.77 14.47
N ARG A 882 30.70 3.84 14.14
CA ARG A 882 29.91 3.93 12.89
C ARG A 882 30.76 3.60 11.67
N HIS A 883 31.88 4.31 11.47
CA HIS A 883 32.83 4.07 10.39
C HIS A 883 34.26 3.95 10.92
N SER A 884 34.78 2.72 10.93
CA SER A 884 36.21 2.44 11.13
C SER A 884 36.73 1.70 9.90
N PHE A 885 38.05 1.62 9.76
CA PHE A 885 38.67 0.81 8.71
C PHE A 885 38.11 -0.62 8.69
N TRP A 886 37.87 -1.22 9.87
CA TRP A 886 37.31 -2.56 9.99
C TRP A 886 35.85 -2.64 9.58
N SER A 887 35.00 -1.71 10.04
CA SER A 887 33.57 -1.74 9.67
C SER A 887 33.35 -1.44 8.18
N VAL A 888 34.12 -0.51 7.61
CA VAL A 888 33.99 -0.09 6.21
C VAL A 888 34.61 -1.08 5.24
N VAL A 889 35.81 -1.61 5.52
CA VAL A 889 36.49 -2.54 4.60
C VAL A 889 35.97 -3.96 4.79
N ILE A 890 35.97 -4.50 6.01
CA ILE A 890 35.54 -5.89 6.25
C ILE A 890 34.02 -6.01 6.25
N GLY A 891 33.32 -5.19 7.05
CA GLY A 891 31.86 -5.15 7.06
C GLY A 891 31.31 -4.78 5.67
N GLY A 892 31.89 -3.77 5.02
CA GLY A 892 31.56 -3.40 3.64
C GLY A 892 31.81 -4.52 2.62
N THR A 893 32.86 -5.33 2.76
CA THR A 893 33.07 -6.49 1.86
C THR A 893 31.92 -7.49 1.95
N PHE A 894 31.43 -7.80 3.17
CA PHE A 894 30.24 -8.64 3.35
C PHE A 894 28.98 -7.97 2.81
N TYR A 895 28.78 -6.69 3.09
CA TYR A 895 27.65 -5.92 2.56
C TYR A 895 27.60 -5.98 1.03
N TRP A 896 28.70 -5.65 0.35
CA TRP A 896 28.77 -5.73 -1.11
C TRP A 896 28.68 -7.17 -1.62
N ALA A 897 29.19 -8.17 -0.88
CA ALA A 897 28.99 -9.57 -1.25
C ALA A 897 27.50 -9.95 -1.27
N THR A 898 26.64 -9.38 -0.42
CA THR A 898 25.18 -9.60 -0.51
C THR A 898 24.62 -9.09 -1.85
N MET A 899 25.11 -7.94 -2.32
CA MET A 899 24.67 -7.28 -3.54
C MET A 899 25.17 -7.98 -4.81
N PHE A 900 26.37 -8.57 -4.77
CA PHE A 900 26.96 -9.26 -5.91
C PHE A 900 26.64 -10.77 -5.94
N CYS A 901 26.54 -11.45 -4.79
CA CYS A 901 26.45 -12.91 -4.74
C CYS A 901 25.04 -13.46 -4.46
N SER A 902 24.18 -12.70 -3.77
CA SER A 902 22.83 -13.18 -3.37
C SER A 902 21.66 -12.38 -3.95
N ASN A 903 21.92 -11.19 -4.48
CA ASN A 903 20.88 -10.32 -5.03
C ASN A 903 20.38 -10.83 -6.38
N GLN A 904 19.08 -11.14 -6.48
CA GLN A 904 18.47 -11.64 -7.71
C GLN A 904 18.66 -10.69 -8.90
N ALA A 905 18.59 -9.37 -8.70
CA ALA A 905 18.73 -8.40 -9.79
C ALA A 905 20.11 -8.48 -10.47
N SER A 906 21.15 -8.65 -9.66
CA SER A 906 22.53 -8.81 -10.12
C SER A 906 22.72 -10.15 -10.82
N ILE A 907 22.21 -11.24 -10.22
CA ILE A 907 22.34 -12.59 -10.76
C ILE A 907 21.66 -12.71 -12.13
N GLN A 908 20.48 -12.11 -12.31
CA GLN A 908 19.81 -12.10 -13.61
C GLN A 908 20.63 -11.38 -14.70
N LYS A 909 21.33 -10.30 -14.35
CA LYS A 909 22.21 -9.59 -15.29
C LYS A 909 23.41 -10.45 -15.68
N TYR A 910 23.95 -11.26 -14.77
CA TYR A 910 25.00 -12.23 -15.11
C TYR A 910 24.50 -13.27 -16.12
N LEU A 911 23.26 -13.75 -15.96
CA LEU A 911 22.64 -14.76 -16.83
C LEU A 911 22.18 -14.20 -18.19
N SER A 912 22.18 -12.88 -18.37
CA SER A 912 21.83 -12.21 -19.63
C SER A 912 22.94 -12.27 -20.69
N VAL A 913 24.09 -12.86 -20.36
CA VAL A 913 25.30 -12.94 -21.18
C VAL A 913 25.63 -14.40 -21.50
N GLU A 914 26.21 -14.66 -22.68
CA GLU A 914 26.45 -16.03 -23.16
C GLU A 914 27.61 -16.74 -22.44
N SER A 915 28.67 -16.01 -22.07
CA SER A 915 29.92 -16.59 -21.57
C SER A 915 30.35 -16.03 -20.20
N ILE A 916 30.95 -16.90 -19.38
CA ILE A 916 31.46 -16.52 -18.04
C ILE A 916 32.59 -15.49 -18.11
N SER A 917 33.44 -15.55 -19.14
CA SER A 917 34.54 -14.60 -19.34
C SER A 917 34.03 -13.17 -19.55
N GLN A 918 32.95 -13.00 -20.31
CA GLN A 918 32.32 -11.69 -20.48
C GLN A 918 31.75 -11.15 -19.16
N VAL A 919 31.12 -12.00 -18.33
CA VAL A 919 30.61 -11.57 -17.02
C VAL A 919 31.76 -11.20 -16.07
N ARG A 920 32.87 -11.93 -16.07
CA ARG A 920 34.07 -11.59 -15.28
C ARG A 920 34.62 -10.21 -15.64
N ILE A 921 34.70 -9.89 -16.93
CA ILE A 921 35.10 -8.56 -17.40
C ILE A 921 34.08 -7.51 -16.95
N ALA A 922 32.78 -7.80 -17.09
CA ALA A 922 31.73 -6.87 -16.69
C ALA A 922 31.75 -6.55 -15.19
N LEU A 923 32.07 -7.53 -14.33
CA LEU A 923 32.24 -7.32 -12.88
C LEU A 923 33.40 -6.38 -12.56
N TRP A 924 34.56 -6.56 -13.21
CA TRP A 924 35.71 -5.67 -13.01
C TRP A 924 35.46 -4.25 -13.50
N VAL A 925 34.84 -4.12 -14.69
CA VAL A 925 34.47 -2.80 -15.23
C VAL A 925 33.45 -2.11 -14.33
N SER A 926 32.47 -2.84 -13.81
CA SER A 926 31.49 -2.31 -12.86
C SER A 926 32.15 -1.84 -11.55
N ALA A 927 33.05 -2.64 -10.97
CA ALA A 927 33.78 -2.26 -9.76
C ALA A 927 34.66 -1.02 -9.96
N PHE A 928 35.35 -0.92 -11.11
CA PHE A 928 36.09 0.29 -11.46
C PHE A 928 35.15 1.50 -11.59
N GLY A 929 34.00 1.35 -12.25
CA GLY A 929 32.98 2.39 -12.36
C GLY A 929 32.46 2.88 -11.01
N MET A 930 32.21 1.96 -10.05
CA MET A 930 31.81 2.31 -8.69
C MET A 930 32.91 3.08 -7.95
N ILE A 931 34.17 2.67 -8.04
CA ILE A 931 35.31 3.39 -7.41
C ILE A 931 35.40 4.82 -7.93
N VAL A 932 35.24 5.02 -9.25
CA VAL A 932 35.25 6.34 -9.88
C VAL A 932 34.10 7.20 -9.35
N ILE A 933 32.88 6.67 -9.35
CA ILE A 933 31.69 7.42 -8.90
C ILE A 933 31.77 7.79 -7.42
N TYR A 934 32.17 6.84 -6.56
CA TYR A 934 32.35 7.14 -5.14
C TYR A 934 33.42 8.22 -4.95
N SER A 935 34.57 8.11 -5.61
CA SER A 935 35.62 9.13 -5.52
C SER A 935 35.13 10.52 -5.93
N VAL A 936 34.32 10.61 -7.00
CA VAL A 936 33.71 11.88 -7.44
C VAL A 936 32.70 12.41 -6.42
N ASN A 937 31.87 11.56 -5.81
CA ASN A 937 30.93 11.96 -4.77
C ASN A 937 31.63 12.53 -3.53
N PHE A 938 32.71 11.88 -3.06
CA PHE A 938 33.49 12.37 -1.93
C PHE A 938 34.23 13.67 -2.25
N LEU A 939 34.79 13.81 -3.45
CA LEU A 939 35.35 15.09 -3.91
C LEU A 939 34.29 16.19 -3.97
N THR A 940 33.07 15.86 -4.40
CA THR A 940 31.94 16.79 -4.40
C THR A 940 31.59 17.20 -2.96
N GLY A 941 31.55 16.26 -2.01
CA GLY A 941 31.33 16.57 -0.59
C GLY A 941 32.40 17.49 0.02
N MET A 942 33.68 17.33 -0.37
CA MET A 942 34.74 18.28 0.02
C MET A 942 34.51 19.69 -0.51
N VAL A 943 34.03 19.81 -1.76
CA VAL A 943 33.66 21.10 -2.36
C VAL A 943 32.46 21.71 -1.64
N LEU A 944 31.45 20.91 -1.26
CA LEU A 944 30.30 21.39 -0.48
C LEU A 944 30.76 21.99 0.86
N TYR A 945 31.72 21.34 1.53
CA TYR A 945 32.27 21.87 2.79
C TYR A 945 33.00 23.20 2.58
N SER A 946 33.87 23.30 1.57
CA SER A 946 34.58 24.54 1.20
C SER A 946 33.59 25.69 0.99
N ALA A 947 32.47 25.42 0.30
CA ALA A 947 31.47 26.41 -0.04
C ALA A 947 30.60 26.88 1.16
N TYR A 948 30.36 26.01 2.15
CA TYR A 948 29.50 26.29 3.31
C TYR A 948 30.23 26.37 4.66
N LYS A 949 31.57 26.43 4.66
CA LYS A 949 32.39 26.43 5.90
C LYS A 949 32.02 27.51 6.92
N ASP A 950 31.59 28.68 6.44
CA ASP A 950 31.28 29.85 7.27
C ASP A 950 29.80 29.91 7.68
N CYS A 951 28.92 29.22 6.95
CA CYS A 951 27.49 29.17 7.23
C CYS A 951 26.93 27.80 6.84
N ASP A 952 26.77 26.93 7.85
CA ASP A 952 26.13 25.64 7.66
C ASP A 952 24.61 25.76 7.45
N PRO A 953 24.06 25.36 6.29
CA PRO A 953 22.64 25.50 6.01
C PRO A 953 21.75 24.58 6.85
N LEU A 954 22.28 23.47 7.38
CA LEU A 954 21.52 22.53 8.20
C LEU A 954 21.22 23.11 9.59
N THR A 955 22.25 23.59 10.28
CA THR A 955 22.12 24.16 11.63
C THR A 955 21.48 25.54 11.61
N ALA A 956 21.63 26.28 10.50
CA ALA A 956 20.90 27.53 10.26
C ALA A 956 19.39 27.33 10.00
N GLY A 957 18.91 26.09 9.86
CA GLY A 957 17.50 25.77 9.63
C GLY A 957 17.01 26.02 8.20
N TYR A 958 17.92 26.20 7.22
CA TYR A 958 17.54 26.37 5.81
C TYR A 958 17.14 25.04 5.15
N ILE A 959 17.61 23.91 5.66
CA ILE A 959 17.29 22.56 5.17
C ILE A 959 16.88 21.64 6.31
N SER A 960 16.01 20.67 6.02
CA SER A 960 15.47 19.74 7.03
C SER A 960 16.29 18.45 7.19
N GLY A 961 17.18 18.14 6.26
CA GLY A 961 17.99 16.93 6.29
C GLY A 961 19.32 17.06 5.55
N GLN A 962 20.31 16.27 5.94
CA GLN A 962 21.67 16.29 5.38
C GLN A 962 21.73 15.95 3.89
N ASP A 963 20.85 15.07 3.41
CA ASP A 963 20.79 14.65 1.99
C ASP A 963 20.36 15.80 1.03
N GLN A 964 19.95 16.95 1.57
CA GLN A 964 19.48 18.13 0.81
C GLN A 964 20.59 19.14 0.50
N ILE A 965 21.80 18.98 1.08
CA ILE A 965 22.91 19.92 0.93
C ILE A 965 23.38 20.01 -0.54
N LEU A 966 23.52 18.87 -1.22
CA LEU A 966 23.97 18.85 -2.61
C LEU A 966 22.94 19.50 -3.57
N PRO A 967 21.63 19.18 -3.51
CA PRO A 967 20.61 19.89 -4.28
C PRO A 967 20.61 21.41 -4.03
N LEU A 968 20.76 21.84 -2.77
CA LEU A 968 20.83 23.25 -2.41
C LEU A 968 22.04 23.94 -3.07
N TYR A 969 23.21 23.30 -3.03
CA TYR A 969 24.43 23.78 -3.66
C TYR A 969 24.24 23.96 -5.18
N VAL A 970 23.64 22.98 -5.85
CA VAL A 970 23.37 23.04 -7.29
C VAL A 970 22.49 24.23 -7.64
N MET A 971 21.45 24.50 -6.84
CA MET A 971 20.56 25.63 -7.10
C MET A 971 21.20 26.98 -6.80
N ASN A 972 21.95 27.09 -5.72
CA ASN A 972 22.52 28.37 -5.29
C ASN A 972 23.75 28.78 -6.10
N PHE A 973 24.59 27.81 -6.51
CA PHE A 973 25.86 28.10 -7.18
C PHE A 973 25.90 27.76 -8.67
N LEU A 974 25.09 26.79 -9.12
CA LEU A 974 25.03 26.37 -10.53
C LEU A 974 23.73 26.81 -11.24
N GLY A 975 22.76 27.37 -10.51
CA GLY A 975 21.46 27.81 -11.06
C GLY A 975 21.53 28.92 -12.11
N GLY A 976 22.63 29.68 -12.17
CA GLY A 976 22.85 30.68 -13.22
C GLY A 976 23.06 30.10 -14.63
N LEU A 977 23.44 28.82 -14.72
CA LEU A 977 23.68 28.11 -15.98
C LEU A 977 22.42 27.35 -16.41
N ARG A 978 21.68 27.91 -17.37
CA ARG A 978 20.42 27.34 -17.86
C ARG A 978 20.61 25.90 -18.36
N GLY A 979 19.85 24.95 -17.82
CA GLY A 979 19.88 23.52 -18.18
C GLY A 979 20.77 22.65 -17.29
N MET A 980 21.68 23.26 -16.51
CA MET A 980 22.62 22.53 -15.66
C MET A 980 21.96 21.91 -14.42
N PRO A 981 21.13 22.63 -13.63
CA PRO A 981 20.29 22.01 -12.60
C PRO A 981 19.40 20.89 -13.15
N GLY A 982 18.83 21.07 -14.35
CA GLY A 982 18.03 20.05 -15.01
C GLY A 982 18.81 18.78 -15.33
N PHE A 983 20.08 18.91 -15.73
CA PHE A 983 20.95 17.77 -16.02
C PHE A 983 21.38 17.02 -14.75
N PHE A 984 21.65 17.73 -13.66
CA PHE A 984 21.88 17.11 -12.34
C PHE A 984 20.68 16.29 -11.87
N VAL A 985 19.51 16.91 -11.90
CA VAL A 985 18.25 16.26 -11.53
C VAL A 985 17.98 15.05 -12.45
N ALA A 986 18.27 15.16 -13.75
CA ALA A 986 18.18 14.03 -14.66
C ALA A 986 19.14 12.88 -14.26
N GLY A 987 20.36 13.19 -13.80
CA GLY A 987 21.29 12.20 -13.24
C GLY A 987 20.74 11.49 -12.01
N ILE A 988 20.15 12.23 -11.06
CA ILE A 988 19.49 11.66 -9.88
C ILE A 988 18.36 10.70 -10.26
N PHE A 989 17.46 11.12 -11.15
CA PHE A 989 16.35 10.26 -11.58
C PHE A 989 16.81 9.08 -12.42
N ALA A 990 17.85 9.24 -13.23
CA ALA A 990 18.46 8.15 -13.98
C ALA A 990 18.98 7.04 -13.04
N ALA A 991 19.64 7.41 -11.94
CA ALA A 991 20.07 6.46 -10.92
C ALA A 991 18.90 5.71 -10.25
N SER A 992 17.81 6.42 -9.93
CA SER A 992 16.62 5.81 -9.29
C SER A 992 15.86 4.87 -10.23
N LEU A 993 15.64 5.29 -11.48
CA LEU A 993 14.86 4.55 -12.48
C LEU A 993 15.47 3.16 -12.77
N GLY A 994 16.78 3.08 -12.95
CA GLY A 994 17.45 1.82 -13.29
C GLY A 994 17.38 0.78 -12.15
N THR A 995 17.53 1.24 -10.91
CA THR A 995 17.37 0.38 -9.71
C THR A 995 15.95 -0.18 -9.62
N VAL A 996 14.92 0.66 -9.78
CA VAL A 996 13.53 0.21 -9.67
C VAL A 996 13.15 -0.73 -10.82
N ALA A 997 13.54 -0.45 -12.06
CA ALA A 997 13.24 -1.32 -13.18
C ALA A 997 13.87 -2.72 -13.03
N SER A 998 15.13 -2.76 -12.59
CA SER A 998 15.82 -4.02 -12.30
C SER A 998 15.16 -4.80 -11.16
N ALA A 999 14.71 -4.11 -10.12
CA ALA A 999 14.00 -4.72 -9.00
C ALA A 999 12.62 -5.27 -9.40
N LEU A 1000 11.83 -4.53 -10.20
CA LEU A 1000 10.53 -4.99 -10.69
C LEU A 1000 10.66 -6.24 -11.56
N ASN A 1001 11.67 -6.30 -12.44
CA ASN A 1001 11.93 -7.50 -13.24
C ASN A 1001 12.34 -8.70 -12.36
N SER A 1002 13.15 -8.46 -11.32
CA SER A 1002 13.57 -9.49 -10.37
C SER A 1002 12.40 -10.05 -9.57
N LEU A 1003 11.52 -9.17 -9.07
CA LEU A 1003 10.31 -9.54 -8.34
C LEU A 1003 9.34 -10.33 -9.22
N ALA A 1004 9.22 -9.96 -10.50
CA ALA A 1004 8.43 -10.70 -11.47
C ALA A 1004 8.97 -12.12 -11.70
N ALA A 1005 10.29 -12.28 -11.84
CA ALA A 1005 10.89 -13.60 -12.02
C ALA A 1005 10.70 -14.51 -10.81
N ILE A 1006 10.97 -14.00 -9.60
CA ILE A 1006 10.80 -14.75 -8.35
C ILE A 1006 9.35 -15.17 -8.19
N THR A 1007 8.40 -14.28 -8.46
CA THR A 1007 6.98 -14.60 -8.33
C THR A 1007 6.55 -15.64 -9.36
N CYS A 1008 7.03 -15.58 -10.60
CA CYS A 1008 6.74 -16.59 -11.62
C CYS A 1008 7.28 -17.98 -11.24
N GLU A 1009 8.55 -18.06 -10.82
CA GLU A 1009 9.22 -19.35 -10.60
C GLU A 1009 9.02 -19.88 -9.18
N ASP A 1010 9.18 -19.05 -8.15
CA ASP A 1010 9.18 -19.49 -6.75
C ASP A 1010 7.77 -19.53 -6.15
N ILE A 1011 6.89 -18.60 -6.55
CA ILE A 1011 5.51 -18.53 -6.04
C ILE A 1011 4.53 -19.27 -6.97
N LEU A 1012 4.42 -18.91 -8.24
CA LEU A 1012 3.41 -19.51 -9.13
C LEU A 1012 3.75 -20.97 -9.48
N ARG A 1013 4.96 -21.25 -9.96
CA ARG A 1013 5.41 -22.63 -10.24
C ARG A 1013 5.81 -23.36 -8.96
N GLY A 1014 6.59 -22.71 -8.10
CA GLY A 1014 7.09 -23.29 -6.86
C GLY A 1014 5.99 -23.54 -5.82
N LEU A 1015 5.30 -22.51 -5.33
CA LEU A 1015 4.27 -22.65 -4.28
C LEU A 1015 2.94 -23.21 -4.81
N PHE A 1016 2.41 -22.63 -5.89
CA PHE A 1016 1.08 -22.98 -6.40
C PHE A 1016 1.05 -24.12 -7.42
N GLN A 1017 2.22 -24.61 -7.87
CA GLN A 1017 2.34 -25.69 -8.87
C GLN A 1017 1.51 -25.41 -10.13
N MET A 1018 1.45 -24.14 -10.56
CA MET A 1018 0.78 -23.76 -11.80
C MET A 1018 1.72 -23.97 -12.99
N ASP A 1019 1.36 -24.86 -13.90
CA ASP A 1019 2.05 -25.02 -15.19
C ASP A 1019 1.75 -23.81 -16.08
N LEU A 1020 2.67 -22.86 -16.11
CA LEU A 1020 2.59 -21.70 -17.00
C LEU A 1020 2.91 -22.11 -18.44
N PRO A 1021 1.97 -21.98 -19.40
CA PRO A 1021 2.25 -22.23 -20.81
C PRO A 1021 3.38 -21.31 -21.28
N ALA A 1022 4.39 -21.87 -21.94
CA ALA A 1022 5.58 -21.14 -22.36
C ALA A 1022 5.26 -19.87 -23.18
N SER A 1023 4.21 -19.93 -24.02
CA SER A 1023 3.74 -18.83 -24.88
C SER A 1023 3.06 -17.67 -24.14
N LYS A 1024 2.63 -17.87 -22.88
CA LYS A 1024 1.95 -16.84 -22.09
C LYS A 1024 2.80 -16.29 -20.95
N GLY A 1025 3.94 -16.91 -20.64
CA GLY A 1025 4.80 -16.54 -19.52
C GLY A 1025 5.18 -15.06 -19.45
N ALA A 1026 5.48 -14.45 -20.61
CA ALA A 1026 5.77 -13.02 -20.70
C ALA A 1026 4.60 -12.16 -20.19
N ILE A 1027 3.34 -12.49 -20.56
CA ILE A 1027 2.15 -11.72 -20.15
C ILE A 1027 2.01 -11.69 -18.62
N TYR A 1028 2.26 -12.80 -17.93
CA TYR A 1028 2.21 -12.84 -16.47
C TYR A 1028 3.31 -11.98 -15.85
N ALA A 1029 4.54 -12.10 -16.34
CA ALA A 1029 5.65 -11.30 -15.85
C ALA A 1029 5.37 -9.79 -15.98
N ARG A 1030 4.69 -9.35 -17.05
CA ARG A 1030 4.24 -7.95 -17.22
C ARG A 1030 3.26 -7.53 -16.14
N TRP A 1031 2.19 -8.30 -15.93
CA TRP A 1031 1.17 -7.98 -14.92
C TRP A 1031 1.73 -8.01 -13.50
N ILE A 1032 2.63 -8.95 -13.21
CA ILE A 1032 3.30 -9.03 -11.91
C ILE A 1032 4.23 -7.82 -11.70
N SER A 1033 4.97 -7.40 -12.73
CA SER A 1033 5.80 -6.18 -12.65
C SER A 1033 4.96 -4.94 -12.37
N ILE A 1034 3.78 -4.82 -12.99
CA ILE A 1034 2.83 -3.73 -12.71
C ILE A 1034 2.31 -3.81 -11.27
N PHE A 1035 1.96 -5.01 -10.79
CA PHE A 1035 1.50 -5.22 -9.43
C PHE A 1035 2.54 -4.78 -8.39
N PHE A 1036 3.79 -5.24 -8.51
CA PHE A 1036 4.85 -4.83 -7.58
C PHE A 1036 5.22 -3.34 -7.72
N GLY A 1037 5.10 -2.77 -8.92
CA GLY A 1037 5.23 -1.34 -9.13
C GLY A 1037 4.20 -0.53 -8.36
N ALA A 1038 2.92 -0.91 -8.47
CA ALA A 1038 1.84 -0.27 -7.74
C ALA A 1038 1.94 -0.49 -6.22
N LEU A 1039 2.34 -1.69 -5.79
CA LEU A 1039 2.58 -2.01 -4.37
C LEU A 1039 3.71 -1.16 -3.79
N SER A 1040 4.85 -1.06 -4.50
CA SER A 1040 5.97 -0.24 -4.06
C SER A 1040 5.61 1.25 -4.04
N PHE A 1041 4.84 1.75 -5.00
CA PHE A 1041 4.32 3.12 -4.96
C PHE A 1041 3.45 3.37 -3.72
N ALA A 1042 2.56 2.45 -3.35
CA ALA A 1042 1.72 2.60 -2.15
C ALA A 1042 2.53 2.63 -0.84
N LEU A 1043 3.68 1.94 -0.81
CA LEU A 1043 4.56 1.92 0.36
C LEU A 1043 5.40 3.20 0.51
N VAL A 1044 5.50 4.06 -0.52
CA VAL A 1044 6.20 5.36 -0.42
C VAL A 1044 5.63 6.23 0.70
N PHE A 1045 4.31 6.21 0.89
CA PHE A 1045 3.63 6.95 1.96
C PHE A 1045 4.00 6.48 3.38
N ILE A 1046 4.48 5.24 3.53
CA ILE A 1046 4.99 4.73 4.80
C ILE A 1046 6.45 5.15 4.99
N VAL A 1047 7.25 5.07 3.92
CA VAL A 1047 8.69 5.37 3.97
C VAL A 1047 8.98 6.81 4.37
N GLU A 1048 8.12 7.77 4.02
CA GLU A 1048 8.25 9.18 4.44
C GLU A 1048 8.37 9.35 5.97
N ARG A 1049 7.91 8.39 6.77
CA ARG A 1049 8.00 8.44 8.24
C ARG A 1049 9.23 7.73 8.80
N LEU A 1050 10.02 7.06 7.97
CA LEU A 1050 11.19 6.28 8.38
C LEU A 1050 12.45 7.14 8.31
N GLY A 1051 12.63 8.05 9.28
CA GLY A 1051 13.91 8.72 9.60
C GLY A 1051 14.84 9.09 8.41
N SER A 1052 16.15 8.83 8.57
CA SER A 1052 17.12 8.99 7.48
C SER A 1052 16.92 7.91 6.41
N VAL A 1053 16.56 8.36 5.21
CA VAL A 1053 16.27 7.52 4.03
C VAL A 1053 17.46 6.60 3.69
N LEU A 1054 18.69 7.13 3.76
CA LEU A 1054 19.92 6.37 3.51
C LEU A 1054 20.14 5.25 4.54
N GLN A 1055 20.08 5.58 5.82
CA GLN A 1055 20.36 4.60 6.88
C GLN A 1055 19.32 3.47 6.90
N VAL A 1056 18.06 3.81 6.66
CA VAL A 1056 16.95 2.84 6.59
C VAL A 1056 17.15 1.87 5.41
N ALA A 1057 17.46 2.39 4.21
CA ALA A 1057 17.72 1.57 3.04
C ALA A 1057 18.90 0.60 3.24
N LEU A 1058 20.03 1.10 3.74
CA LEU A 1058 21.24 0.31 3.96
C LEU A 1058 21.04 -0.74 5.06
N SER A 1059 20.33 -0.40 6.13
CA SER A 1059 20.05 -1.33 7.24
C SER A 1059 19.18 -2.50 6.78
N PHE A 1060 18.07 -2.24 6.07
CA PHE A 1060 17.20 -3.31 5.57
C PHE A 1060 17.93 -4.24 4.61
N ASN A 1061 18.73 -3.66 3.70
CA ASN A 1061 19.52 -4.44 2.76
C ASN A 1061 20.54 -5.32 3.50
N GLY A 1062 21.22 -4.75 4.51
CA GLY A 1062 22.22 -5.46 5.28
C GLY A 1062 21.64 -6.60 6.14
N MET A 1063 20.49 -6.36 6.77
CA MET A 1063 19.83 -7.32 7.66
C MET A 1063 19.35 -8.58 6.93
N VAL A 1064 18.60 -8.40 5.84
CA VAL A 1064 18.03 -9.54 5.09
C VAL A 1064 19.07 -10.14 4.13
N GLY A 1065 19.85 -9.28 3.46
CA GLY A 1065 20.91 -9.70 2.54
C GLY A 1065 22.01 -10.53 3.21
N GLY A 1066 22.34 -10.25 4.47
CA GLY A 1066 23.30 -11.05 5.23
C GLY A 1066 22.86 -12.50 5.43
N VAL A 1067 21.56 -12.69 5.76
CA VAL A 1067 20.98 -14.02 5.98
C VAL A 1067 20.89 -14.82 4.68
N THR A 1068 20.49 -14.18 3.58
CA THR A 1068 20.43 -14.85 2.27
C THR A 1068 21.83 -15.21 1.75
N LEU A 1069 22.82 -14.31 1.91
CA LEU A 1069 24.22 -14.62 1.62
C LEU A 1069 24.71 -15.81 2.46
N GLY A 1070 24.34 -15.87 3.74
CA GLY A 1070 24.66 -16.99 4.64
C GLY A 1070 24.08 -18.33 4.15
N LEU A 1071 22.84 -18.33 3.64
CA LEU A 1071 22.20 -19.53 3.06
C LEU A 1071 22.90 -20.02 1.80
N PHE A 1072 23.22 -19.12 0.87
CA PHE A 1072 23.98 -19.48 -0.34
C PHE A 1072 25.39 -19.97 0.01
N SER A 1073 26.07 -19.31 0.96
CA SER A 1073 27.39 -19.71 1.46
C SER A 1073 27.36 -21.11 2.09
N LEU A 1074 26.37 -21.39 2.94
CA LEU A 1074 26.17 -22.69 3.57
C LEU A 1074 25.89 -23.78 2.52
N GLY A 1075 25.13 -23.47 1.48
CA GLY A 1075 24.85 -24.40 0.38
C GLY A 1075 26.08 -24.72 -0.48
N MET A 1076 26.82 -23.69 -0.90
CA MET A 1076 27.90 -23.80 -1.89
C MET A 1076 29.24 -24.25 -1.30
N PHE A 1077 29.49 -23.95 -0.02
CA PHE A 1077 30.79 -24.23 0.62
C PHE A 1077 30.77 -25.40 1.60
N VAL A 1078 29.60 -25.79 2.12
CA VAL A 1078 29.49 -26.79 3.18
C VAL A 1078 28.71 -28.01 2.67
N PRO A 1079 29.38 -29.11 2.27
CA PRO A 1079 28.71 -30.26 1.67
C PRO A 1079 27.88 -31.07 2.67
N TRP A 1080 28.25 -31.07 3.96
CA TRP A 1080 27.53 -31.80 5.02
C TRP A 1080 26.33 -31.04 5.63
N ALA A 1081 26.07 -29.81 5.19
CA ALA A 1081 24.92 -29.04 5.66
C ALA A 1081 23.59 -29.66 5.16
N ASN A 1082 22.60 -29.72 6.05
CA ASN A 1082 21.27 -30.26 5.74
C ASN A 1082 20.20 -29.15 5.72
N ALA A 1083 19.00 -29.48 5.20
CA ALA A 1083 17.92 -28.49 5.03
C ALA A 1083 17.38 -27.95 6.37
N LYS A 1084 17.27 -28.79 7.41
CA LYS A 1084 16.78 -28.38 8.74
C LYS A 1084 17.74 -27.38 9.39
N GLY A 1085 19.04 -27.62 9.29
CA GLY A 1085 20.08 -26.73 9.75
C GLY A 1085 20.07 -25.40 9.00
N ALA A 1086 19.95 -25.42 7.67
CA ALA A 1086 19.84 -24.20 6.88
C ALA A 1086 18.66 -23.31 7.30
N ILE A 1087 17.46 -23.88 7.47
CA ILE A 1087 16.26 -23.13 7.88
C ILE A 1087 16.41 -22.56 9.30
N VAL A 1088 16.83 -23.39 10.26
CA VAL A 1088 17.00 -22.94 11.66
C VAL A 1088 18.08 -21.87 11.74
N GLY A 1089 19.20 -22.06 11.05
CA GLY A 1089 20.28 -21.07 10.95
C GLY A 1089 19.77 -19.73 10.41
N ALA A 1090 19.01 -19.75 9.32
CA ALA A 1090 18.45 -18.54 8.71
C ALA A 1090 17.43 -17.83 9.61
N ILE A 1091 16.51 -18.56 10.24
CA ILE A 1091 15.49 -17.99 11.13
C ILE A 1091 16.14 -17.40 12.38
N THR A 1092 17.06 -18.13 13.02
CA THR A 1092 17.78 -17.63 14.20
C THR A 1092 18.60 -16.39 13.86
N SER A 1093 19.32 -16.39 12.73
CA SER A 1093 20.08 -15.20 12.31
C SER A 1093 19.18 -14.01 11.99
N LEU A 1094 18.03 -14.24 11.34
CA LEU A 1094 17.09 -13.19 11.03
C LEU A 1094 16.53 -12.55 12.31
N ILE A 1095 16.15 -13.36 13.30
CA ILE A 1095 15.64 -12.86 14.59
C ILE A 1095 16.69 -11.98 15.28
N VAL A 1096 17.93 -12.45 15.38
CA VAL A 1096 19.01 -11.72 16.06
C VAL A 1096 19.35 -10.42 15.32
N VAL A 1097 19.48 -10.46 14.00
CA VAL A 1097 19.86 -9.29 13.21
C VAL A 1097 18.71 -8.27 13.13
N LEU A 1098 17.45 -8.71 13.07
CA LEU A 1098 16.29 -7.81 13.19
C LEU A 1098 16.18 -7.19 14.59
N TRP A 1099 16.47 -7.95 15.65
CA TRP A 1099 16.51 -7.42 17.01
C TRP A 1099 17.53 -6.28 17.14
N ILE A 1100 18.75 -6.49 16.66
CA ILE A 1100 19.82 -5.49 16.69
C ILE A 1100 19.45 -4.29 15.81
N GLY A 1101 19.07 -4.52 14.56
CA GLY A 1101 18.83 -3.48 13.59
C GLY A 1101 17.59 -2.62 13.89
N LEU A 1102 16.46 -3.23 14.26
CA LEU A 1102 15.26 -2.47 14.65
C LEU A 1102 15.44 -1.77 15.99
N GLY A 1103 16.14 -2.41 16.95
CA GLY A 1103 16.47 -1.78 18.23
C GLY A 1103 17.32 -0.52 18.06
N ALA A 1104 18.32 -0.56 17.17
CA ALA A 1104 19.13 0.60 16.82
C ALA A 1104 18.31 1.72 16.14
N GLN A 1105 17.38 1.37 15.24
CA GLN A 1105 16.52 2.36 14.58
C GLN A 1105 15.53 3.01 15.54
N ILE A 1106 14.93 2.25 16.45
CA ILE A 1106 14.02 2.78 17.48
C ILE A 1106 14.78 3.71 18.45
N ALA A 1107 15.98 3.32 18.87
CA ALA A 1107 16.83 4.15 19.74
C ALA A 1107 17.26 5.46 19.05
N ALA A 1108 17.51 5.42 17.73
CA ALA A 1108 17.80 6.60 16.94
C ALA A 1108 16.59 7.54 16.80
N VAL A 1109 15.39 7.01 16.53
CA VAL A 1109 14.14 7.80 16.42
C VAL A 1109 13.75 8.43 17.75
N ASN A 1110 14.01 7.75 18.88
CA ASN A 1110 13.76 8.28 20.22
C ASN A 1110 14.81 9.31 20.68
N GLY A 1111 15.79 9.67 19.83
CA GLY A 1111 16.84 10.64 20.15
C GLY A 1111 17.91 10.13 21.14
N GLN A 1112 17.92 8.83 21.45
CA GLN A 1112 18.86 8.22 22.41
C GLN A 1112 20.23 7.92 21.80
N ILE A 1113 20.32 7.90 20.47
CA ILE A 1113 21.58 7.81 19.71
C ILE A 1113 21.69 9.10 18.89
N GLN A 1114 22.41 10.09 19.42
CA GLN A 1114 22.80 11.26 18.64
C GLN A 1114 24.02 10.93 17.78
N LEU A 1115 24.00 11.40 16.54
CA LEU A 1115 25.11 11.28 15.60
C LEU A 1115 26.07 12.44 15.88
N ASP A 1116 27.15 12.18 16.60
CA ASP A 1116 28.21 13.16 16.83
C ASP A 1116 28.82 13.57 15.48
N GLY A 1117 28.47 14.76 14.99
CA GLY A 1117 29.01 15.34 13.76
C GLY A 1117 30.29 16.14 14.03
N LYS A 1118 31.14 16.30 13.00
CA LYS A 1118 32.32 17.18 13.11
C LYS A 1118 31.88 18.65 13.22
N PRO A 1119 32.64 19.52 13.92
CA PRO A 1119 32.24 20.90 14.17
C PRO A 1119 31.99 21.68 12.88
N ILE A 1120 30.93 22.50 12.92
CA ILE A 1120 30.41 23.32 11.82
C ILE A 1120 30.11 24.72 12.35
N SER A 1121 30.31 25.75 11.53
CA SER A 1121 30.14 27.15 11.91
C SER A 1121 28.84 27.74 11.38
N ILE A 1122 28.19 28.56 12.19
CA ILE A 1122 27.04 29.40 11.81
C ILE A 1122 27.39 30.91 11.86
N ALA A 1123 28.66 31.25 12.12
CA ALA A 1123 29.08 32.63 12.40
C ALA A 1123 28.93 33.58 11.20
N GLY A 1124 28.92 33.05 9.97
CA GLY A 1124 28.73 33.81 8.73
C GLY A 1124 27.30 33.79 8.18
N CYS A 1125 26.32 33.22 8.90
CA CYS A 1125 24.95 33.12 8.38
C CYS A 1125 24.16 34.43 8.53
N PRO A 1126 23.57 34.96 7.44
CA PRO A 1126 22.66 36.08 7.54
C PRO A 1126 21.37 35.66 8.28
N CYS A 1127 20.80 36.58 9.06
CA CYS A 1127 19.50 36.46 9.74
C CYS A 1127 19.44 35.66 11.06
N ILE A 1128 20.59 35.28 11.65
CA ILE A 1128 20.63 34.68 12.99
C ILE A 1128 21.03 35.76 14.02
N ASN A 1129 20.20 36.01 15.04
CA ASN A 1129 20.53 36.93 16.14
C ASN A 1129 21.62 36.31 17.04
N GLU A 1130 22.62 37.10 17.45
CA GLU A 1130 23.73 36.67 18.32
C GLU A 1130 23.31 36.11 19.70
N THR A 1131 22.04 36.21 20.07
CA THR A 1131 21.53 35.77 21.39
C THR A 1131 21.09 34.30 21.47
N THR A 1132 21.04 33.55 20.37
CA THR A 1132 20.79 32.09 20.41
C THR A 1132 22.05 31.24 20.65
N ILE A 1133 23.20 31.88 20.92
CA ILE A 1133 24.50 31.21 21.05
C ILE A 1133 24.71 30.51 22.41
N VAL A 1134 23.78 30.57 23.38
CA VAL A 1134 24.01 30.02 24.75
C VAL A 1134 22.88 29.14 25.29
N LEU A 1135 22.07 28.48 24.45
CA LEU A 1135 20.99 27.60 24.98
C LEU A 1135 20.84 26.25 24.30
N ASN A 1136 21.96 25.61 23.97
CA ASN A 1136 22.01 24.15 23.73
C ASN A 1136 23.05 23.44 24.63
N GLN A 1137 23.57 24.12 25.66
CA GLN A 1137 24.57 23.54 26.57
C GLN A 1137 24.06 23.23 27.99
N PHE A 1138 22.75 23.34 28.24
CA PHE A 1138 22.13 22.95 29.51
C PHE A 1138 20.85 22.13 29.31
N GLU A 1139 21.01 20.87 28.92
CA GLU A 1139 20.18 19.75 29.40
C GLU A 1139 20.90 18.42 29.15
N HIS A 1140 22.11 18.26 29.71
CA HIS A 1140 22.67 16.93 29.94
C HIS A 1140 21.99 16.35 31.18
N ASN A 1141 20.90 15.61 30.98
CA ASN A 1141 20.39 14.66 31.96
C ASN A 1141 19.45 13.68 31.26
N PHE A 1142 20.00 12.56 30.80
CA PHE A 1142 19.48 11.19 30.92
C PHE A 1142 20.42 10.29 30.11
N ASP A 1143 21.49 9.82 30.75
CA ASP A 1143 22.14 8.58 30.32
C ASP A 1143 21.14 7.43 30.54
N ALA A 1144 20.18 7.29 29.63
CA ALA A 1144 19.58 5.98 29.43
C ALA A 1144 20.70 5.12 28.83
N GLU A 1145 21.27 4.22 29.63
CA GLU A 1145 22.28 3.25 29.17
C GLU A 1145 21.69 2.41 28.02
N VAL A 1146 21.78 2.92 26.79
CA VAL A 1146 21.43 2.15 25.59
C VAL A 1146 22.47 1.03 25.49
N SER A 1147 21.98 -0.21 25.58
CA SER A 1147 22.82 -1.40 25.46
C SER A 1147 23.79 -1.27 24.28
N SER A 1148 25.08 -1.53 24.53
CA SER A 1148 26.17 -1.43 23.55
C SER A 1148 25.86 -2.16 22.23
N ILE A 1149 25.01 -3.18 22.28
CA ILE A 1149 24.57 -3.96 21.10
C ILE A 1149 23.83 -3.10 20.06
N TYR A 1150 23.05 -2.09 20.48
CA TYR A 1150 22.31 -1.21 19.58
C TYR A 1150 23.17 -0.10 18.98
N LYS A 1151 24.41 0.09 19.47
CA LYS A 1151 25.40 1.01 18.91
C LYS A 1151 26.23 0.37 17.78
N THR A 1152 26.01 -0.91 17.47
CA THR A 1152 26.74 -1.63 16.41
C THR A 1152 26.55 -0.96 15.05
N SER A 1153 27.63 -0.77 14.29
CA SER A 1153 27.55 -0.20 12.94
C SER A 1153 26.71 -1.06 11.99
N TYR A 1154 25.86 -0.40 11.18
CA TYR A 1154 24.97 -1.07 10.22
C TYR A 1154 25.72 -1.88 9.15
N LEU A 1155 26.99 -1.56 8.87
CA LEU A 1155 27.84 -2.32 7.94
C LEU A 1155 28.18 -3.72 8.45
N TRP A 1156 28.10 -3.96 9.76
CA TRP A 1156 28.33 -5.28 10.34
C TRP A 1156 27.11 -6.20 10.25
N TYR A 1157 25.90 -5.68 9.99
CA TYR A 1157 24.68 -6.49 9.98
C TYR A 1157 24.74 -7.64 8.95
N SER A 1158 25.33 -7.39 7.77
CA SER A 1158 25.50 -8.42 6.75
C SER A 1158 26.47 -9.52 7.17
N ALA A 1159 27.58 -9.15 7.81
CA ALA A 1159 28.58 -10.09 8.30
C ALA A 1159 28.03 -10.93 9.47
N ILE A 1160 27.37 -10.29 10.44
CA ILE A 1160 26.72 -10.96 11.58
C ILE A 1160 25.66 -11.93 11.08
N GLY A 1161 24.79 -11.50 10.17
CA GLY A 1161 23.76 -12.35 9.57
C GLY A 1161 24.35 -13.57 8.89
N CYS A 1162 25.31 -13.37 7.98
CA CYS A 1162 25.95 -14.45 7.23
C CYS A 1162 26.65 -15.46 8.15
N MET A 1163 27.48 -14.99 9.07
CA MET A 1163 28.24 -15.85 9.98
C MET A 1163 27.31 -16.61 10.94
N LEU A 1164 26.27 -15.97 11.46
CA LEU A 1164 25.32 -16.61 12.36
C LEU A 1164 24.48 -17.69 11.64
N THR A 1165 24.04 -17.42 10.39
CA THR A 1165 23.36 -18.42 9.55
C THR A 1165 24.26 -19.63 9.34
N MET A 1166 25.54 -19.42 9.02
CA MET A 1166 26.50 -20.50 8.78
C MET A 1166 26.81 -21.31 10.04
N LEU A 1167 27.10 -20.64 11.16
CA LEU A 1167 27.49 -21.29 12.43
C LEU A 1167 26.34 -22.10 13.03
N VAL A 1168 25.16 -21.48 13.18
CA VAL A 1168 23.97 -22.15 13.71
C VAL A 1168 23.51 -23.23 12.75
N GLY A 1169 23.51 -22.94 11.44
CA GLY A 1169 23.12 -23.90 10.43
C GLY A 1169 24.01 -25.13 10.39
N LEU A 1170 25.32 -24.96 10.57
CA LEU A 1170 26.28 -26.06 10.69
C LEU A 1170 26.06 -26.88 11.97
N ALA A 1171 25.94 -26.22 13.13
CA ALA A 1171 25.74 -26.89 14.42
C ALA A 1171 24.45 -27.73 14.43
N VAL A 1172 23.34 -27.17 13.92
CA VAL A 1172 22.06 -27.87 13.82
C VAL A 1172 22.12 -28.97 12.75
N SER A 1173 22.86 -28.78 11.65
CA SER A 1173 23.06 -29.83 10.65
C SER A 1173 23.74 -31.07 11.26
N PHE A 1174 24.75 -30.87 12.11
CA PHE A 1174 25.36 -31.99 12.84
C PHE A 1174 24.41 -32.61 13.87
N ALA A 1175 23.64 -31.79 14.60
CA ALA A 1175 22.71 -32.28 15.62
C ALA A 1175 21.51 -33.06 15.04
N THR A 1176 21.07 -32.73 13.82
CA THR A 1176 19.87 -33.31 13.17
C THR A 1176 20.20 -34.41 12.15
N GLY A 1177 21.48 -34.77 12.03
CA GLY A 1177 22.01 -35.74 11.07
C GLY A 1177 22.64 -35.05 9.86
N ALA A 1178 23.97 -35.06 9.79
CA ALA A 1178 24.72 -34.45 8.70
C ALA A 1178 24.41 -35.13 7.36
N GLN A 1179 24.29 -34.33 6.30
CA GLN A 1179 24.10 -34.85 4.94
C GLN A 1179 25.38 -35.58 4.51
N ASN A 1180 25.27 -36.77 3.93
CA ASN A 1180 26.43 -37.46 3.36
C ASN A 1180 26.95 -36.66 2.15
N PRO A 1181 28.23 -36.24 2.14
CA PRO A 1181 28.80 -35.49 1.01
C PRO A 1181 28.69 -36.22 -0.34
N ALA A 1182 28.66 -37.56 -0.33
CA ALA A 1182 28.56 -38.38 -1.54
C ALA A 1182 27.22 -38.26 -2.28
N ASP A 1183 26.16 -37.80 -1.62
CA ASP A 1183 24.81 -37.64 -2.18
C ASP A 1183 24.59 -36.24 -2.79
N VAL A 1184 25.58 -35.34 -2.69
CA VAL A 1184 25.51 -33.97 -3.20
C VAL A 1184 26.13 -33.90 -4.59
N ASP A 1185 25.41 -33.32 -5.55
CA ASP A 1185 25.91 -33.09 -6.90
C ASP A 1185 27.08 -32.08 -6.89
N GLN A 1186 28.15 -32.38 -7.63
CA GLN A 1186 29.33 -31.53 -7.75
C GLN A 1186 29.00 -30.17 -8.36
N ASP A 1187 27.99 -30.08 -9.22
CA ASP A 1187 27.60 -28.83 -9.88
C ASP A 1187 26.91 -27.83 -8.93
N PHE A 1188 26.50 -28.27 -7.73
CA PHE A 1188 25.94 -27.38 -6.69
C PHE A 1188 27.01 -26.77 -5.77
N LEU A 1189 28.25 -27.25 -5.84
CA LEU A 1189 29.36 -26.81 -5.00
C LEU A 1189 30.24 -25.81 -5.74
N SER A 1190 30.84 -24.89 -5.00
CA SER A 1190 31.82 -23.96 -5.54
C SER A 1190 33.05 -24.72 -6.07
N PRO A 1191 33.65 -24.34 -7.22
CA PRO A 1191 34.74 -25.11 -7.83
C PRO A 1191 35.94 -25.42 -6.92
N PRO A 1192 36.41 -24.51 -6.04
CA PRO A 1192 37.49 -24.84 -5.10
C PRO A 1192 37.11 -25.93 -4.09
N ILE A 1193 35.85 -25.98 -3.67
CA ILE A 1193 35.33 -26.97 -2.72
C ILE A 1193 35.07 -28.29 -3.45
N ALA A 1194 34.46 -28.25 -4.64
CA ALA A 1194 34.27 -29.42 -5.48
C ALA A 1194 35.61 -30.11 -5.83
N ALA A 1195 36.67 -29.33 -6.09
CA ALA A 1195 38.01 -29.86 -6.33
C ALA A 1195 38.62 -30.54 -5.09
N MET A 1196 38.34 -30.05 -3.88
CA MET A 1196 38.81 -30.64 -2.63
C MET A 1196 38.13 -31.98 -2.32
N PHE A 1197 36.84 -32.13 -2.65
CA PHE A 1197 36.04 -33.34 -2.37
C PHE A 1197 35.89 -34.29 -3.56
N ARG A 1198 36.65 -34.07 -4.65
CA ARG A 1198 36.57 -34.79 -5.94
C ARG A 1198 36.76 -36.32 -5.85
N ILE A 1199 37.24 -36.84 -4.71
CA ILE A 1199 37.48 -38.27 -4.46
C ILE A 1199 36.24 -38.95 -3.82
N GLN A 1200 35.26 -38.20 -3.30
CA GLN A 1200 34.15 -38.73 -2.49
C GLN A 1200 32.74 -38.56 -3.10
N THR A 1201 32.58 -37.86 -4.22
CA THR A 1201 31.27 -37.49 -4.78
C THR A 1201 31.01 -38.15 -6.14
N LYS A 1202 29.77 -38.58 -6.39
CA LYS A 1202 29.40 -39.26 -7.65
C LYS A 1202 29.59 -38.33 -8.86
N PRO A 1203 30.15 -38.83 -9.99
CA PRO A 1203 30.03 -38.14 -11.27
C PRO A 1203 28.58 -38.20 -11.77
N SER A 1204 28.14 -37.13 -12.41
CA SER A 1204 26.76 -36.87 -12.85
C SER A 1204 26.07 -38.09 -13.49
N ALA A 1205 24.92 -38.48 -12.96
CA ALA A 1205 23.96 -39.32 -13.67
C ALA A 1205 23.04 -38.40 -14.47
N SER A 1206 23.13 -38.47 -15.80
CA SER A 1206 22.21 -37.82 -16.73
C SER A 1206 20.77 -38.22 -16.41
N THR A 1207 20.08 -37.41 -15.63
CA THR A 1207 18.67 -37.65 -15.28
C THR A 1207 17.88 -36.52 -15.88
N ASN A 1208 16.95 -36.88 -16.77
CA ASN A 1208 16.02 -35.98 -17.46
C ASN A 1208 15.34 -35.01 -16.48
N VAL A 1209 15.88 -33.81 -16.33
CA VAL A 1209 15.15 -32.67 -15.78
C VAL A 1209 14.36 -32.06 -16.94
N GLN A 1210 13.04 -32.26 -16.94
CA GLN A 1210 12.13 -31.69 -17.94
C GLN A 1210 12.23 -30.16 -17.90
N GLY A 1211 12.95 -29.60 -18.87
CA GLY A 1211 13.13 -28.15 -19.05
C GLY A 1211 14.41 -27.73 -19.77
N ILE A 1212 15.37 -28.63 -19.98
CA ILE A 1212 16.65 -28.31 -20.62
C ILE A 1212 16.50 -28.37 -22.16
N ALA A 1213 16.53 -27.21 -22.82
CA ALA A 1213 16.91 -27.15 -24.22
C ALA A 1213 18.42 -27.43 -24.31
N ASN A 1214 18.77 -28.55 -24.95
CA ASN A 1214 20.14 -28.98 -25.23
C ASN A 1214 21.00 -27.84 -25.79
N PHE A 1215 22.07 -27.46 -25.09
CA PHE A 1215 23.29 -26.97 -25.72
C PHE A 1215 24.49 -27.46 -24.91
N GLY A 1216 25.31 -28.29 -25.55
CA GLY A 1216 26.58 -28.74 -25.00
C GLY A 1216 27.53 -27.55 -24.88
N LEU A 1217 28.04 -27.33 -23.67
CA LEU A 1217 29.23 -26.52 -23.42
C LEU A 1217 30.21 -27.39 -22.65
N GLU A 1218 31.07 -28.09 -23.40
CA GLU A 1218 32.34 -28.56 -22.86
C GLU A 1218 33.18 -27.31 -22.51
N MET A 1219 33.56 -27.18 -21.24
CA MET A 1219 34.47 -26.13 -20.79
C MET A 1219 35.89 -26.47 -21.27
N GLU A 1220 36.26 -26.07 -22.50
CA GLU A 1220 37.62 -26.29 -23.04
C GLU A 1220 38.68 -25.34 -22.45
N ASP A 1221 38.29 -24.25 -21.77
CA ASP A 1221 39.22 -23.21 -21.32
C ASP A 1221 39.89 -23.43 -19.95
N GLU A 1222 39.63 -24.55 -19.26
CA GLU A 1222 40.29 -24.91 -17.98
C GLU A 1222 40.97 -26.28 -18.03
N LYS A 1223 41.78 -26.56 -19.06
CA LYS A 1223 42.82 -27.59 -18.97
C LYS A 1223 44.06 -27.01 -18.27
N PRO A 1224 44.47 -27.52 -17.09
CA PRO A 1224 45.78 -27.17 -16.54
C PRO A 1224 46.86 -27.70 -17.50
N ARG A 1225 47.91 -26.90 -17.74
CA ARG A 1225 49.12 -27.33 -18.45
C ARG A 1225 49.58 -28.66 -17.86
N GLN A 1226 49.43 -29.74 -18.64
CA GLN A 1226 50.00 -31.03 -18.32
C GLN A 1226 51.51 -30.86 -18.17
N THR A 1227 51.98 -31.09 -16.95
CA THR A 1227 53.39 -31.36 -16.68
C THR A 1227 53.68 -32.75 -17.25
N GLU A 1228 54.71 -32.83 -18.08
CA GLU A 1228 55.31 -34.08 -18.52
C GLU A 1228 55.75 -34.95 -17.33
N VAL A 1229 56.01 -36.24 -17.58
CA VAL A 1229 56.49 -37.32 -16.68
C VAL A 1229 55.32 -38.11 -16.05
N CYS A 1230 55.05 -39.38 -16.34
CA CYS A 1230 55.97 -40.51 -16.50
C CYS A 1230 55.36 -41.60 -17.42
N LYS A 1231 56.17 -42.15 -18.34
CA LYS A 1231 55.92 -43.44 -19.00
C LYS A 1231 56.29 -44.58 -18.05
N SER A 1232 55.52 -45.67 -18.07
CA SER A 1232 56.02 -47.02 -17.76
C SER A 1232 55.62 -47.96 -18.87
N PRO A 1233 56.53 -48.77 -19.45
CA PRO A 1233 56.16 -49.89 -20.31
C PRO A 1233 56.03 -51.18 -19.50
N LYS A 1234 54.94 -51.91 -19.75
CA LYS A 1234 54.48 -53.17 -19.13
C LYS A 1234 53.77 -53.04 -17.79
#